data_AF-A0A8H6I1S9-F1
#
_entry.id   AF-A0A8H6I1S9-F1
#
_cell.length_a   1.000
_cell.length_b   1.000
_cell.length_c   1.000
_cell.angle_alpha   90.00
_cell.angle_beta   90.00
_cell.angle_gamma   90.00
#
_symmetry.space_group_name_H-M   'P 1'
#
loop_
_entity.id
_entity.type
_entity.pdbx_description
1 polymer ?
#
loop_
_entity_poly.entity_id
_entity_poly.type
_entity_poly.pdbx_seq_one_letter_code
_entity_poly.pdbx_strand_id
1 'polypeptide(L)'
;MDPTQNSARLAPSSDLAFNVSQALTQNKRTDAKPQLRRALNEWKTRKYATKPKVPFIAFVLDGWNDIKGEAIQGDDAGLLNRLVPLAKELGFCVFLVDLKKTINGQPHHKHWTYSIIPNPKRPRTYKDKWGPSDGYHWPTGEGWDVRDAYELGDYLVPMGDIISEDQILSDFKSLDGAETSMAGGCRFELDSLIPKDVFVNATPPEDERNFDRDRGVVTYEFNRWAVVLYLKDDEADVFTGLNHPEWALKVLDTPTPMASKVAAAVLKQLEEKTPRHSLPNALCLLERAADWKQGDLWNAALPYIANAPVKTVTAVIAHGLKAFELDLLQSGVSRLVEQSASLSSKVGIAQTLVAHNPSYASRGWVERLVAGILEDYNNPEVADVPGIVWIVQVFGPPAGEATLLPKLQKPRYTYEILVALAKSLHAGRSLSKAPFNELIVQCLNAAAPYWQGYCYVNADSATERVREIIELSLAIGDLRPCELVFDLLFASTDKKVLEKRLREQYRPLVPYLKSLLAQHGQSITAQPFRTLFRNTVAVALSACCPTPSQPQGHGPTVDQLLGRYTACGCEECVQMQAFLLGTAQEIKFTVALARRKHVEAYLRWGGPTLAQLVETQTVKAEKAGKAHTLVVKRKERPSGLSVVPTAVGPAVRVPVGVRAFVESVCGEEGVLREVMGDRYRDVVDVLEGRRVFLLGDLSKDGASAVGSLVGNGSGAMQAAVRLGPSASAAGMKRKRLD
;
A
#
# COMPACT_ATOMS: atom_id res chain seq x y z
N MET A 1 2.01 23.26 -62.37
CA MET A 1 1.79 22.33 -61.23
C MET A 1 0.30 22.30 -60.99
N ASP A 2 -0.34 21.20 -61.39
CA ASP A 2 -1.78 21.06 -61.54
C ASP A 2 -2.37 20.34 -60.31
N PRO A 3 -3.32 20.94 -59.56
CA PRO A 3 -3.82 20.36 -58.30
C PRO A 3 -4.91 19.28 -58.51
N THR A 4 -5.03 18.71 -59.70
CA THR A 4 -6.16 17.82 -60.07
C THR A 4 -5.86 16.31 -60.03
N GLN A 5 -4.68 15.86 -59.57
CA GLN A 5 -4.31 14.43 -59.61
C GLN A 5 -4.26 13.65 -58.27
N ASN A 6 -4.54 14.26 -57.11
CA ASN A 6 -4.44 13.54 -55.82
C ASN A 6 -5.76 13.13 -55.15
N SER A 7 -6.89 13.15 -55.87
CA SER A 7 -8.20 12.68 -55.36
C SER A 7 -8.62 11.31 -55.93
N ALA A 8 -7.67 10.49 -56.37
CA ALA A 8 -7.91 9.10 -56.73
C ALA A 8 -8.21 8.26 -55.47
N ARG A 9 -9.48 8.31 -55.05
CA ARG A 9 -10.29 7.23 -54.47
C ARG A 9 -9.51 6.22 -53.59
N LEU A 10 -9.47 6.49 -52.29
CA LEU A 10 -9.63 5.40 -51.32
C LEU A 10 -11.03 4.82 -51.56
N ALA A 11 -11.10 3.81 -52.41
CA ALA A 11 -12.37 3.27 -52.84
C ALA A 11 -13.10 2.64 -51.63
N PRO A 12 -14.38 2.99 -51.38
CA PRO A 12 -15.22 2.27 -50.42
C PRO A 12 -15.39 0.78 -50.77
N SER A 13 -14.89 0.32 -51.93
CA SER A 13 -14.88 -1.08 -52.36
C SER A 13 -13.98 -1.99 -51.51
N SER A 14 -13.19 -1.47 -50.57
CA SER A 14 -12.30 -2.28 -49.72
C SER A 14 -12.83 -2.57 -48.32
N ASP A 15 -13.97 -1.97 -47.95
CA ASP A 15 -14.62 -2.14 -46.65
C ASP A 15 -15.65 -3.28 -46.70
N LEU A 16 -15.43 -4.31 -45.89
CA LEU A 16 -16.31 -5.47 -45.78
C LEU A 16 -17.75 -5.05 -45.43
N ALA A 17 -17.93 -4.16 -44.45
CA ALA A 17 -19.26 -3.77 -43.98
C ALA A 17 -20.01 -3.02 -45.08
N PHE A 18 -19.34 -2.09 -45.77
CA PHE A 18 -19.96 -1.33 -46.85
C PHE A 18 -20.41 -2.23 -48.03
N ASN A 19 -19.54 -3.12 -48.51
CA ASN A 19 -19.88 -3.98 -49.65
C ASN A 19 -20.97 -5.00 -49.32
N VAL A 20 -20.91 -5.61 -48.14
CA VAL A 20 -21.96 -6.55 -47.69
C VAL A 20 -23.28 -5.80 -47.48
N SER A 21 -23.26 -4.62 -46.88
CA SER A 21 -24.44 -3.76 -46.75
C SER A 21 -25.07 -3.46 -48.11
N GLN A 22 -24.27 -2.97 -49.06
CA GLN A 22 -24.77 -2.59 -50.38
C GLN A 22 -25.38 -3.81 -51.09
N ALA A 23 -24.72 -4.97 -51.01
CA ALA A 23 -25.22 -6.20 -51.59
C ALA A 23 -26.53 -6.66 -50.92
N LEU A 24 -26.64 -6.59 -49.58
CA LEU A 24 -27.84 -6.97 -48.84
C LEU A 24 -29.02 -6.04 -49.15
N THR A 25 -28.79 -4.72 -49.21
CA THR A 25 -29.82 -3.74 -49.56
C THR A 25 -30.29 -3.91 -51.01
N GLN A 26 -29.36 -4.15 -51.94
CA GLN A 26 -29.70 -4.40 -53.35
C GLN A 26 -30.44 -5.73 -53.55
N ASN A 27 -30.16 -6.74 -52.71
CA ASN A 27 -30.78 -8.07 -52.75
C ASN A 27 -32.27 -8.08 -52.39
N LYS A 28 -32.86 -6.96 -51.99
CA LYS A 28 -34.32 -6.83 -52.00
C LYS A 28 -34.89 -6.98 -53.43
N ARG A 29 -34.11 -6.66 -54.48
CA ARG A 29 -34.46 -6.85 -55.90
C ARG A 29 -34.05 -8.24 -56.42
N THR A 30 -34.76 -8.78 -57.41
CA THR A 30 -34.57 -10.16 -57.93
C THR A 30 -33.17 -10.46 -58.48
N ASP A 31 -32.40 -9.45 -58.91
CA ASP A 31 -31.15 -9.64 -59.65
C ASP A 31 -29.87 -9.58 -58.79
N ALA A 32 -29.96 -9.42 -57.46
CA ALA A 32 -28.80 -9.12 -56.61
C ALA A 32 -28.11 -10.33 -55.96
N LYS A 33 -28.58 -11.56 -56.22
CA LYS A 33 -27.92 -12.81 -55.78
C LYS A 33 -26.44 -12.92 -56.22
N PRO A 34 -26.04 -12.56 -57.46
CA PRO A 34 -24.64 -12.63 -57.88
C PRO A 34 -23.72 -11.65 -57.12
N GLN A 35 -24.22 -10.46 -56.79
CA GLN A 35 -23.44 -9.45 -56.05
C GLN A 35 -23.21 -9.88 -54.60
N LEU A 36 -24.25 -10.38 -53.93
CA LEU A 36 -24.11 -10.93 -52.58
C LEU A 36 -23.17 -12.13 -52.54
N ARG A 37 -23.27 -13.05 -53.53
CA ARG A 37 -22.34 -14.17 -53.65
C ARG A 37 -20.90 -13.70 -53.83
N ARG A 38 -20.69 -12.68 -54.66
CA ARG A 38 -19.36 -12.09 -54.87
C ARG A 38 -18.80 -11.50 -53.57
N ALA A 39 -19.59 -10.71 -52.85
CA ALA A 39 -19.16 -10.09 -51.60
C ALA A 39 -18.80 -11.14 -50.53
N LEU A 40 -19.66 -12.15 -50.33
CA LEU A 40 -19.38 -13.23 -49.37
C LEU A 40 -18.16 -14.07 -49.78
N ASN A 41 -17.93 -14.29 -51.08
CA ASN A 41 -16.70 -14.95 -51.55
C ASN A 41 -15.44 -14.10 -51.35
N GLU A 42 -15.51 -12.79 -51.55
CA GLU A 42 -14.42 -11.86 -51.25
C GLU A 42 -14.10 -11.85 -49.75
N TRP A 43 -15.13 -11.95 -48.89
CA TRP A 43 -14.94 -12.11 -47.44
C TRP A 43 -14.26 -13.44 -47.11
N LYS A 44 -14.81 -14.56 -47.62
CA LYS A 44 -14.23 -15.90 -47.43
C LYS A 44 -12.76 -15.99 -47.86
N THR A 45 -12.42 -15.35 -48.98
CA THR A 45 -11.04 -15.30 -49.50
C THR A 45 -10.18 -14.21 -48.87
N ARG A 46 -10.68 -13.54 -47.82
CA ARG A 46 -9.99 -12.51 -47.03
C ARG A 46 -9.44 -11.36 -47.88
N LYS A 47 -10.19 -10.96 -48.92
CA LYS A 47 -9.79 -9.89 -49.87
C LYS A 47 -10.07 -8.46 -49.38
N TYR A 48 -10.87 -8.30 -48.33
CA TYR A 48 -11.13 -6.98 -47.74
C TYR A 48 -9.93 -6.49 -46.92
N ALA A 49 -9.60 -5.20 -47.08
CA ALA A 49 -8.44 -4.58 -46.45
C ALA A 49 -8.69 -4.27 -44.97
N THR A 50 -9.91 -3.85 -44.64
CA THR A 50 -10.37 -3.62 -43.27
C THR A 50 -11.22 -4.78 -42.81
N LYS A 51 -10.96 -5.25 -41.58
CA LYS A 51 -11.78 -6.26 -40.91
C LYS A 51 -12.33 -5.65 -39.62
N PRO A 52 -13.59 -5.95 -39.27
CA PRO A 52 -14.05 -5.66 -37.92
C PRO A 52 -13.17 -6.42 -36.92
N LYS A 53 -12.95 -5.83 -35.74
CA LYS A 53 -12.11 -6.41 -34.70
C LYS A 53 -12.57 -7.80 -34.30
N VAL A 54 -13.89 -8.01 -34.26
CA VAL A 54 -14.52 -9.32 -34.17
C VAL A 54 -15.05 -9.67 -35.57
N PRO A 55 -14.71 -10.82 -36.16
CA PRO A 55 -14.97 -11.12 -37.57
C PRO A 55 -16.43 -11.52 -37.86
N PHE A 56 -17.39 -10.68 -37.48
CA PHE A 56 -18.81 -10.83 -37.80
C PHE A 56 -19.42 -9.52 -38.30
N ILE A 57 -20.60 -9.62 -38.87
CA ILE A 57 -21.44 -8.49 -39.28
C ILE A 57 -22.84 -8.71 -38.71
N ALA A 58 -23.43 -7.67 -38.12
CA ALA A 58 -24.84 -7.63 -37.73
C ALA A 58 -25.60 -6.71 -38.68
N PHE A 59 -26.51 -7.27 -39.47
CA PHE A 59 -27.36 -6.53 -40.40
C PHE A 59 -28.77 -6.36 -39.79
N VAL A 60 -29.18 -5.13 -39.53
CA VAL A 60 -30.48 -4.84 -38.93
C VAL A 60 -31.61 -4.99 -39.95
N LEU A 61 -32.68 -5.64 -39.54
CA LEU A 61 -33.88 -5.88 -40.34
C LEU A 61 -34.84 -4.68 -40.25
N ASP A 62 -35.54 -4.37 -41.34
CA ASP A 62 -36.42 -3.19 -41.43
C ASP A 62 -37.81 -3.46 -40.83
N GLY A 63 -38.24 -4.72 -40.78
CA GLY A 63 -39.51 -5.20 -40.22
C GLY A 63 -39.57 -5.05 -38.71
N TRP A 64 -39.75 -3.82 -38.24
CA TRP A 64 -40.07 -3.50 -36.85
C TRP A 64 -41.52 -3.88 -36.59
N ASN A 65 -41.80 -4.80 -35.65
CA ASN A 65 -42.66 -4.49 -34.49
C ASN A 65 -43.24 -5.70 -33.74
N ASP A 66 -43.31 -6.93 -34.26
CA ASP A 66 -44.05 -7.96 -33.50
C ASP A 66 -43.68 -9.43 -33.80
N ILE A 67 -42.40 -9.79 -33.68
CA ILE A 67 -42.00 -11.21 -33.72
C ILE A 67 -42.21 -11.84 -32.33
N LYS A 68 -43.40 -11.71 -31.74
CA LYS A 68 -43.83 -12.55 -30.61
C LYS A 68 -44.38 -13.87 -31.13
N GLY A 69 -43.53 -14.63 -31.83
CA GLY A 69 -43.81 -16.02 -32.22
C GLY A 69 -44.32 -16.25 -33.65
N GLU A 70 -44.50 -15.20 -34.47
CA GLU A 70 -44.87 -15.35 -35.88
C GLU A 70 -43.64 -15.35 -36.80
N ALA A 71 -43.73 -16.08 -37.92
CA ALA A 71 -42.66 -16.16 -38.91
C ALA A 71 -42.27 -14.76 -39.43
N ILE A 72 -40.99 -14.55 -39.75
CA ILE A 72 -40.54 -13.30 -40.40
C ILE A 72 -41.34 -13.11 -41.70
N GLN A 73 -41.96 -11.94 -41.88
CA GLN A 73 -42.78 -11.61 -43.05
C GLN A 73 -42.13 -10.53 -43.92
N GLY A 74 -42.70 -10.30 -45.10
CA GLY A 74 -42.32 -9.19 -45.98
C GLY A 74 -40.94 -9.33 -46.63
N ASP A 75 -40.31 -8.18 -46.88
CA ASP A 75 -39.04 -8.09 -47.60
C ASP A 75 -37.89 -8.82 -46.87
N ASP A 76 -37.90 -8.82 -45.54
CA ASP A 76 -36.87 -9.46 -44.72
C ASP A 76 -36.95 -10.99 -44.81
N ALA A 77 -38.16 -11.56 -44.92
CA ALA A 77 -38.34 -12.98 -45.19
C ALA A 77 -37.76 -13.36 -46.55
N GLY A 78 -38.03 -12.53 -47.57
CA GLY A 78 -37.46 -12.68 -48.91
C GLY A 78 -35.93 -12.55 -48.92
N LEU A 79 -35.36 -11.65 -48.12
CA LEU A 79 -33.91 -11.51 -47.94
C LEU A 79 -33.32 -12.79 -47.32
N LEU A 80 -33.86 -13.26 -46.20
CA LEU A 80 -33.38 -14.45 -45.48
C LEU A 80 -33.48 -15.72 -46.31
N ASN A 81 -34.60 -15.91 -47.04
CA ASN A 81 -34.79 -17.05 -47.94
C ASN A 81 -33.72 -17.13 -49.05
N ARG A 82 -33.14 -15.98 -49.44
CA ARG A 82 -32.03 -15.92 -50.41
C ARG A 82 -30.66 -16.02 -49.74
N LEU A 83 -30.50 -15.38 -48.59
CA LEU A 83 -29.24 -15.27 -47.86
C LEU A 83 -28.82 -16.61 -47.24
N VAL A 84 -29.73 -17.29 -46.52
CA VAL A 84 -29.40 -18.49 -45.75
C VAL A 84 -28.85 -19.63 -46.63
N PRO A 85 -29.46 -20.01 -47.77
CA PRO A 85 -28.91 -21.06 -48.62
C PRO A 85 -27.53 -20.68 -49.19
N LEU A 86 -27.34 -19.40 -49.55
CA LEU A 86 -26.08 -18.91 -50.11
C LEU A 86 -24.96 -18.87 -49.05
N ALA A 87 -25.28 -18.40 -47.85
CA ALA A 87 -24.37 -18.38 -46.71
C ALA A 87 -23.92 -19.80 -46.37
N LYS A 88 -24.86 -20.75 -46.29
CA LYS A 88 -24.58 -22.18 -46.05
C LYS A 88 -23.67 -22.78 -47.12
N GLU A 89 -23.93 -22.51 -48.40
CA GLU A 89 -23.08 -22.97 -49.51
C GLU A 89 -21.63 -22.44 -49.39
N LEU A 90 -21.48 -21.19 -48.92
CA LEU A 90 -20.17 -20.56 -48.78
C LEU A 90 -19.48 -20.87 -47.45
N GLY A 91 -20.14 -21.53 -46.51
CA GLY A 91 -19.59 -21.88 -45.19
C GLY A 91 -19.71 -20.76 -44.15
N PHE A 92 -20.72 -19.90 -44.29
CA PHE A 92 -21.08 -18.90 -43.29
C PHE A 92 -22.17 -19.46 -42.37
N CYS A 93 -22.11 -19.05 -41.10
CA CYS A 93 -23.20 -19.26 -40.15
C CYS A 93 -24.11 -18.02 -40.17
N VAL A 94 -25.41 -18.24 -39.99
CA VAL A 94 -26.41 -17.17 -40.01
C VAL A 94 -27.31 -17.29 -38.79
N PHE A 95 -27.34 -16.24 -37.99
CA PHE A 95 -28.17 -16.16 -36.80
C PHE A 95 -29.16 -15.02 -36.92
N LEU A 96 -30.39 -15.26 -36.51
CA LEU A 96 -31.33 -14.21 -36.16
C LEU A 96 -31.12 -13.87 -34.69
N VAL A 97 -30.94 -12.59 -34.38
CA VAL A 97 -30.63 -12.11 -33.03
C VAL A 97 -31.51 -10.92 -32.68
N ASP A 98 -31.78 -10.76 -31.39
CA ASP A 98 -32.33 -9.53 -30.85
C ASP A 98 -31.19 -8.52 -30.63
N LEU A 99 -31.35 -7.31 -31.11
CA LEU A 99 -30.43 -6.18 -30.96
C LEU A 99 -31.10 -5.18 -30.03
N LYS A 100 -30.60 -5.16 -28.79
CA LYS A 100 -31.04 -4.24 -27.75
C LYS A 100 -30.03 -3.10 -27.60
N LYS A 101 -30.47 -1.86 -27.79
CA LYS A 101 -29.72 -0.65 -27.42
C LYS A 101 -30.31 -0.08 -26.14
N THR A 102 -29.47 0.16 -25.14
CA THR A 102 -29.84 0.79 -23.87
C THR A 102 -29.09 2.10 -23.74
N ILE A 103 -29.83 3.21 -23.64
CA ILE A 103 -29.27 4.52 -23.34
C ILE A 103 -29.68 4.86 -21.92
N ASN A 104 -28.70 5.17 -21.06
CA ASN A 104 -28.96 5.70 -19.73
C ASN A 104 -28.56 7.17 -19.70
N GLY A 105 -29.40 8.01 -19.12
CA GLY A 105 -29.15 9.44 -19.00
C GLY A 105 -29.81 10.08 -17.79
N GLN A 106 -29.47 11.34 -17.56
CA GLN A 106 -30.14 12.17 -16.57
C GLN A 106 -31.39 12.81 -17.17
N PRO A 107 -32.43 13.07 -16.38
CA PRO A 107 -33.58 13.84 -16.87
C PRO A 107 -33.16 15.28 -17.23
N HIS A 108 -33.74 15.83 -18.30
CA HIS A 108 -33.39 17.16 -18.84
C HIS A 108 -33.61 18.33 -17.84
N HIS A 109 -34.37 18.12 -16.77
CA HIS A 109 -34.65 19.13 -15.76
C HIS A 109 -33.97 18.83 -14.43
N LYS A 110 -32.85 19.52 -14.16
CA LYS A 110 -32.16 19.50 -12.85
C LYS A 110 -33.07 19.89 -11.66
N HIS A 111 -34.19 20.57 -11.93
CA HIS A 111 -35.16 20.98 -10.91
C HIS A 111 -35.92 19.81 -10.25
N TRP A 112 -35.92 18.60 -10.84
CA TRP A 112 -36.57 17.43 -10.25
C TRP A 112 -35.73 16.70 -9.19
N THR A 113 -34.44 17.02 -9.09
CA THR A 113 -33.54 16.40 -8.08
C THR A 113 -33.61 17.06 -6.69
N TYR A 114 -34.37 18.16 -6.53
CA TYR A 114 -34.31 18.99 -5.32
C TYR A 114 -35.41 18.79 -4.26
N SER A 115 -36.41 17.93 -4.47
CA SER A 115 -37.53 17.80 -3.50
C SER A 115 -37.85 16.39 -3.03
N ILE A 116 -37.20 15.34 -3.56
CA ILE A 116 -37.39 13.97 -3.08
C ILE A 116 -36.11 13.48 -2.41
N ILE A 117 -35.71 14.16 -1.33
CA ILE A 117 -34.97 13.47 -0.26
C ILE A 117 -36.04 12.91 0.67
N PRO A 118 -36.42 11.61 0.57
CA PRO A 118 -37.18 10.99 1.62
C PRO A 118 -36.22 10.89 2.79
N ASN A 119 -36.32 11.82 3.74
CA ASN A 119 -35.83 11.57 5.09
C ASN A 119 -37.03 11.18 5.97
N PRO A 120 -37.56 9.93 5.88
CA PRO A 120 -38.69 9.51 6.69
C PRO A 120 -38.31 9.26 8.17
N LYS A 121 -37.13 9.68 8.64
CA LYS A 121 -36.63 9.35 10.00
C LYS A 121 -36.19 10.53 10.86
N ARG A 122 -36.59 11.76 10.55
CA ARG A 122 -36.49 12.84 11.53
C ARG A 122 -37.78 13.64 11.63
N PRO A 123 -38.70 13.27 12.55
CA PRO A 123 -39.56 14.25 13.19
C PRO A 123 -38.66 15.17 14.02
N ARG A 124 -37.99 16.13 13.37
CA ARG A 124 -37.40 17.26 14.10
C ARG A 124 -38.55 18.20 14.41
N THR A 125 -39.13 18.00 15.58
CA THR A 125 -39.75 19.06 16.36
C THR A 125 -38.74 20.18 16.55
N TYR A 126 -38.62 21.09 15.57
CA TYR A 126 -38.11 22.45 15.82
C TYR A 126 -39.29 23.26 16.37
N LYS A 127 -39.72 22.89 17.57
CA LYS A 127 -40.37 23.82 18.47
C LYS A 127 -39.24 24.57 19.19
N ASP A 128 -39.33 25.88 19.09
CA ASP A 128 -38.79 26.86 20.02
C ASP A 128 -37.28 27.16 19.91
N LYS A 129 -37.01 28.33 19.31
CA LYS A 129 -35.95 29.31 19.64
C LYS A 129 -35.16 29.79 18.42
N TRP A 130 -35.81 30.50 17.51
CA TRP A 130 -35.21 31.67 16.87
C TRP A 130 -36.29 32.74 16.77
N GLY A 131 -35.97 33.92 17.32
CA GLY A 131 -36.88 35.04 17.50
C GLY A 131 -37.23 35.79 16.20
N PRO A 132 -38.02 36.86 16.30
CA PRO A 132 -38.59 37.57 15.16
C PRO A 132 -37.51 38.44 14.51
N SER A 133 -37.12 38.08 13.29
CA SER A 133 -36.36 38.94 12.37
C SER A 133 -36.75 38.56 10.95
N ASP A 134 -37.65 39.38 10.42
CA ASP A 134 -37.61 39.90 9.06
C ASP A 134 -37.98 38.95 7.89
N GLY A 135 -39.29 38.86 7.64
CA GLY A 135 -39.83 39.53 6.45
C GLY A 135 -39.59 38.94 5.04
N TYR A 136 -39.29 37.65 4.88
CA TYR A 136 -39.42 37.02 3.55
C TYR A 136 -40.77 36.32 3.38
N HIS A 137 -41.72 37.09 2.83
CA HIS A 137 -42.97 36.61 2.27
C HIS A 137 -42.66 35.75 1.04
N TRP A 138 -42.61 34.43 1.20
CA TRP A 138 -42.85 33.55 0.07
C TRP A 138 -44.33 33.71 -0.31
N PRO A 139 -44.67 33.97 -1.58
CA PRO A 139 -46.06 34.13 -1.99
C PRO A 139 -46.75 32.78 -1.84
N THR A 140 -47.55 32.65 -0.78
CA THR A 140 -48.56 31.60 -0.64
C THR A 140 -49.73 31.96 -1.57
N GLY A 141 -49.49 31.91 -2.88
CA GLY A 141 -50.51 31.95 -3.90
C GLY A 141 -50.88 30.52 -4.27
N GLU A 142 -52.12 30.15 -3.93
CA GLU A 142 -52.89 29.05 -4.53
C GLU A 142 -52.26 27.64 -4.47
N GLY A 143 -52.53 26.94 -3.36
CA GLY A 143 -53.22 25.65 -3.38
C GLY A 143 -52.89 24.62 -4.46
N TRP A 144 -51.62 24.36 -4.78
CA TRP A 144 -51.25 23.09 -5.41
C TRP A 144 -51.26 22.02 -4.33
N ASP A 145 -52.38 21.31 -4.20
CA ASP A 145 -52.46 20.10 -3.38
C ASP A 145 -51.42 19.10 -3.91
N VAL A 146 -50.42 18.78 -3.09
CA VAL A 146 -49.33 17.86 -3.45
C VAL A 146 -49.87 16.45 -3.75
N ARG A 147 -51.15 16.18 -3.44
CA ARG A 147 -51.85 14.96 -3.84
C ARG A 147 -52.22 14.92 -5.33
N ASP A 148 -52.48 16.05 -5.98
CA ASP A 148 -52.79 16.09 -7.42
C ASP A 148 -51.53 15.91 -8.30
N ALA A 149 -50.33 16.05 -7.73
CA ALA A 149 -49.07 15.76 -8.43
C ALA A 149 -48.76 14.25 -8.54
N TYR A 150 -49.46 13.40 -7.79
CA TYR A 150 -49.32 11.93 -7.91
C TYR A 150 -50.27 11.32 -8.95
N GLU A 151 -51.26 12.08 -9.45
CA GLU A 151 -52.18 11.67 -10.52
C GLU A 151 -51.81 12.25 -11.90
N LEU A 152 -50.71 13.00 -12.00
CA LEU A 152 -50.05 13.29 -13.29
C LEU A 152 -49.37 12.01 -13.79
N GLY A 153 -50.20 11.09 -14.28
CA GLY A 153 -49.83 9.82 -14.87
C GLY A 153 -48.75 9.99 -15.93
N ASP A 154 -47.78 9.08 -15.91
CA ASP A 154 -46.88 8.75 -17.01
C ASP A 154 -46.32 9.94 -17.81
N TYR A 155 -46.01 11.07 -17.15
CA TYR A 155 -45.28 12.14 -17.81
C TYR A 155 -43.88 11.63 -18.13
N LEU A 156 -43.71 11.21 -19.39
CA LEU A 156 -42.47 10.75 -19.99
C LEU A 156 -41.39 11.81 -19.74
N VAL A 157 -40.53 11.58 -18.75
CA VAL A 157 -39.45 12.49 -18.42
C VAL A 157 -38.42 12.40 -19.54
N PRO A 158 -38.20 13.47 -20.34
CA PRO A 158 -37.25 13.41 -21.42
C PRO A 158 -35.83 13.30 -20.86
N MET A 159 -35.07 12.36 -21.42
CA MET A 159 -33.63 12.25 -21.19
C MET A 159 -32.91 13.51 -21.67
N GLY A 160 -32.12 14.10 -20.80
CA GLY A 160 -31.15 15.16 -21.09
C GLY A 160 -29.78 14.56 -21.38
N ASP A 161 -28.86 14.67 -20.42
CA ASP A 161 -27.47 14.24 -20.60
C ASP A 161 -27.34 12.71 -20.59
N ILE A 162 -26.76 12.14 -21.64
CA ILE A 162 -26.48 10.70 -21.74
C ILE A 162 -25.28 10.36 -20.85
N ILE A 163 -25.47 9.41 -19.93
CA ILE A 163 -24.43 8.88 -19.04
C ILE A 163 -23.70 7.71 -19.70
N SER A 164 -24.46 6.80 -20.32
CA SER A 164 -23.90 5.61 -20.95
C SER A 164 -24.79 5.12 -22.09
N GLU A 165 -24.17 4.57 -23.13
CA GLU A 165 -24.84 3.85 -24.20
C GLU A 165 -24.26 2.44 -24.28
N ASP A 166 -25.12 1.43 -24.20
CA ASP A 166 -24.76 0.02 -24.34
C ASP A 166 -25.57 -0.60 -25.48
N GLN A 167 -24.93 -1.46 -26.28
CA GLN A 167 -25.59 -2.25 -27.32
C GLN A 167 -25.28 -3.72 -27.12
N ILE A 168 -26.32 -4.55 -27.18
CA ILE A 168 -26.30 -5.96 -26.81
C ILE A 168 -27.01 -6.75 -27.90
N LEU A 169 -26.39 -7.82 -28.39
CA LEU A 169 -27.03 -8.85 -29.21
C LEU A 169 -27.47 -9.99 -28.30
N SER A 170 -28.73 -10.40 -28.30
CA SER A 170 -29.29 -11.49 -27.49
C SER A 170 -30.08 -12.47 -28.36
N ASP A 171 -30.53 -13.57 -27.74
CA ASP A 171 -31.46 -14.54 -28.34
C ASP A 171 -31.05 -15.07 -29.72
N PHE A 172 -29.79 -15.51 -29.83
CA PHE A 172 -29.26 -16.05 -31.07
C PHE A 172 -29.98 -17.34 -31.48
N LYS A 173 -30.71 -17.26 -32.59
CA LYS A 173 -31.41 -18.37 -33.25
C LYS A 173 -30.71 -18.70 -34.56
N SER A 174 -30.09 -19.87 -34.65
CA SER A 174 -29.49 -20.35 -35.89
C SER A 174 -30.58 -20.52 -36.98
N LEU A 175 -30.31 -19.99 -38.17
CA LEU A 175 -31.16 -20.15 -39.35
C LEU A 175 -30.64 -21.24 -40.30
N ASP A 176 -29.40 -21.71 -40.12
CA ASP A 176 -28.76 -22.74 -40.94
C ASP A 176 -29.01 -24.17 -40.42
N GLY A 177 -29.69 -24.29 -39.29
CA GLY A 177 -30.03 -25.56 -38.61
C GLY A 177 -28.93 -26.07 -37.68
N ALA A 178 -27.96 -25.22 -37.33
CA ALA A 178 -26.95 -25.55 -36.34
C ALA A 178 -27.57 -25.49 -34.92
N GLU A 179 -27.31 -26.50 -34.10
CA GLU A 179 -27.80 -26.54 -32.69
C GLU A 179 -27.07 -25.56 -31.76
N THR A 180 -26.25 -24.65 -32.29
CA THR A 180 -25.48 -23.69 -31.50
C THR A 180 -26.41 -22.62 -30.94
N SER A 181 -26.98 -22.86 -29.75
CA SER A 181 -27.65 -21.82 -28.98
C SER A 181 -26.62 -21.01 -28.19
N MET A 182 -26.59 -19.70 -28.37
CA MET A 182 -25.94 -18.81 -27.41
C MET A 182 -26.94 -18.36 -26.38
N ALA A 183 -26.66 -18.68 -25.12
CA ALA A 183 -27.34 -18.08 -23.99
C ALA A 183 -26.61 -16.79 -23.60
N GLY A 184 -27.37 -15.70 -23.42
CA GLY A 184 -26.86 -14.42 -22.92
C GLY A 184 -26.77 -13.31 -23.98
N GLY A 185 -26.68 -12.08 -23.49
CA GLY A 185 -26.49 -10.89 -24.32
C GLY A 185 -25.01 -10.58 -24.54
N CYS A 186 -24.61 -10.28 -25.77
CA CYS A 186 -23.26 -10.00 -26.21
C CYS A 186 -23.06 -8.53 -26.55
N ARG A 187 -22.12 -7.86 -25.87
CA ARG A 187 -21.70 -6.50 -26.23
C ARG A 187 -20.75 -6.53 -27.42
N PHE A 188 -20.90 -5.57 -28.33
CA PHE A 188 -20.08 -5.50 -29.54
C PHE A 188 -19.77 -4.07 -29.96
N GLU A 189 -18.81 -3.92 -30.88
CA GLU A 189 -18.40 -2.62 -31.43
C GLU A 189 -19.31 -2.21 -32.60
N LEU A 190 -19.68 -0.93 -32.65
CA LEU A 190 -20.55 -0.30 -33.65
C LEU A 190 -20.12 -0.55 -35.10
N ASP A 191 -18.83 -0.77 -35.34
CA ASP A 191 -18.30 -1.01 -36.69
C ASP A 191 -18.78 -2.32 -37.31
N SER A 192 -19.31 -3.24 -36.50
CA SER A 192 -19.91 -4.49 -36.99
C SER A 192 -21.40 -4.35 -37.29
N LEU A 193 -22.03 -3.21 -36.95
CA LEU A 193 -23.45 -2.96 -37.15
C LEU A 193 -23.72 -2.31 -38.52
N ILE A 194 -24.75 -2.80 -39.21
CA ILE A 194 -25.17 -2.29 -40.50
C ILE A 194 -26.70 -2.06 -40.50
N PRO A 195 -27.18 -0.84 -40.76
CA PRO A 195 -26.39 0.40 -40.82
C PRO A 195 -25.76 0.78 -39.46
N LYS A 196 -24.79 1.70 -39.42
CA LYS A 196 -24.16 2.11 -38.15
C LYS A 196 -25.09 2.97 -37.28
N ASP A 197 -26.00 3.67 -37.92
CA ASP A 197 -26.88 4.70 -37.37
C ASP A 197 -28.34 4.23 -37.23
N VAL A 198 -28.56 2.92 -37.04
CA VAL A 198 -29.89 2.27 -36.92
C VAL A 198 -30.85 2.98 -35.97
N PHE A 199 -30.32 3.53 -34.88
CA PHE A 199 -31.10 4.16 -33.83
C PHE A 199 -31.10 5.69 -33.90
N VAL A 200 -30.45 6.28 -34.92
CA VAL A 200 -30.47 7.73 -35.11
C VAL A 200 -31.87 8.16 -35.53
N ASN A 201 -32.46 9.08 -34.76
CA ASN A 201 -33.86 9.51 -34.89
C ASN A 201 -34.91 8.44 -34.54
N ALA A 202 -34.50 7.27 -34.02
CA ALA A 202 -35.46 6.32 -33.46
C ALA A 202 -36.05 6.92 -32.18
N THR A 203 -37.37 6.85 -32.04
CA THR A 203 -38.06 7.19 -30.79
C THR A 203 -38.31 5.88 -30.04
N PRO A 204 -37.88 5.74 -28.78
CA PRO A 204 -38.14 4.51 -28.04
C PRO A 204 -39.66 4.39 -27.81
N PRO A 205 -40.23 3.17 -27.93
CA PRO A 205 -41.60 2.88 -27.53
C PRO A 205 -41.90 3.43 -26.13
N GLU A 206 -43.14 3.84 -25.86
CA GLU A 206 -43.49 4.45 -24.57
C GLU A 206 -43.25 3.50 -23.39
N ASP A 207 -43.48 2.20 -23.59
CA ASP A 207 -43.25 1.12 -22.61
C ASP A 207 -41.76 0.75 -22.42
N GLU A 208 -40.89 1.16 -23.34
CA GLU A 208 -39.44 0.95 -23.27
C GLU A 208 -38.69 2.13 -22.63
N ARG A 209 -39.42 3.09 -22.05
CA ARG A 209 -38.86 4.20 -21.27
C ARG A 209 -39.06 3.93 -19.79
N ASN A 210 -37.97 3.64 -19.10
CA ASN A 210 -37.99 3.42 -17.67
C ASN A 210 -37.31 4.59 -16.93
N PHE A 211 -37.92 5.05 -15.85
CA PHE A 211 -37.30 6.04 -14.97
C PHE A 211 -37.04 5.40 -13.60
N ASP A 212 -35.76 5.11 -13.33
CA ASP A 212 -35.32 4.64 -12.02
C ASP A 212 -35.31 5.83 -11.05
N ARG A 213 -36.39 5.95 -10.27
CA ARG A 213 -36.57 7.00 -9.28
C ARG A 213 -35.48 7.01 -8.21
N ASP A 214 -34.96 5.85 -7.83
CA ASP A 214 -33.97 5.74 -6.75
C ASP A 214 -32.59 6.24 -7.20
N ARG A 215 -32.27 6.06 -8.48
CA ARG A 215 -30.99 6.50 -9.06
C ARG A 215 -31.07 7.83 -9.79
N GLY A 216 -32.28 8.32 -10.07
CA GLY A 216 -32.50 9.50 -10.92
C GLY A 216 -32.01 9.29 -12.35
N VAL A 217 -32.13 8.05 -12.86
CA VAL A 217 -31.66 7.65 -14.18
C VAL A 217 -32.87 7.37 -15.07
N VAL A 218 -32.91 8.03 -16.23
CA VAL A 218 -33.82 7.67 -17.32
C VAL A 218 -33.10 6.62 -18.17
N THR A 219 -33.79 5.54 -18.50
CA THR A 219 -33.31 4.48 -19.38
C THR A 219 -34.24 4.39 -20.58
N TYR A 220 -33.67 4.52 -21.77
CA TYR A 220 -34.35 4.25 -23.03
C TYR A 220 -33.83 2.94 -23.58
N GLU A 221 -34.74 2.00 -23.80
CA GLU A 221 -34.45 0.75 -24.49
C GLU A 221 -34.96 0.85 -25.93
N PHE A 222 -34.22 0.22 -26.84
CA PHE A 222 -34.63 0.05 -28.23
C PHE A 222 -34.36 -1.39 -28.62
N ASN A 223 -35.37 -2.09 -29.11
CA ASN A 223 -35.24 -3.46 -29.56
C ASN A 223 -35.44 -3.58 -31.07
N ARG A 224 -34.57 -4.34 -31.74
CA ARG A 224 -34.57 -4.58 -33.19
C ARG A 224 -34.15 -6.00 -33.47
N TRP A 225 -34.60 -6.57 -34.59
CA TRP A 225 -34.03 -7.83 -35.06
C TRP A 225 -32.83 -7.55 -35.96
N ALA A 226 -31.77 -8.34 -35.80
CA ALA A 226 -30.62 -8.31 -36.68
C ALA A 226 -30.27 -9.72 -37.16
N VAL A 227 -29.61 -9.79 -38.30
CA VAL A 227 -29.01 -11.01 -38.83
C VAL A 227 -27.52 -10.92 -38.61
N VAL A 228 -26.99 -11.83 -37.80
CA VAL A 228 -25.55 -11.97 -37.60
C VAL A 228 -24.99 -12.97 -38.59
N LEU A 229 -23.96 -12.57 -39.32
CA LEU A 229 -23.21 -13.40 -40.25
C LEU A 229 -21.74 -13.46 -39.86
N TYR A 230 -21.17 -14.65 -39.94
CA TYR A 230 -19.72 -14.86 -39.81
C TYR A 230 -19.29 -16.15 -40.52
N LEU A 231 -18.00 -16.25 -40.86
CA LEU A 231 -17.42 -17.47 -41.43
C LEU A 231 -17.33 -18.55 -40.36
N LYS A 232 -17.76 -19.78 -40.66
CA LYS A 232 -17.68 -20.90 -39.71
C LYS A 232 -16.25 -21.15 -39.18
N ASP A 233 -15.24 -20.86 -39.98
CA ASP A 233 -13.84 -20.97 -39.56
C ASP A 233 -13.42 -19.96 -38.48
N ASP A 234 -14.11 -18.81 -38.42
CA ASP A 234 -13.88 -17.71 -37.49
C ASP A 234 -14.82 -17.78 -36.26
N GLU A 235 -15.63 -18.84 -36.13
CA GLU A 235 -16.65 -19.03 -35.08
C GLU A 235 -16.08 -18.85 -33.66
N ALA A 236 -14.91 -19.44 -33.39
CA ALA A 236 -14.23 -19.29 -32.10
C ALA A 236 -13.83 -17.85 -31.79
N ASP A 237 -13.33 -17.11 -32.79
CA ASP A 237 -12.94 -15.70 -32.63
C ASP A 237 -14.16 -14.81 -32.41
N VAL A 238 -15.27 -15.10 -33.10
CA VAL A 238 -16.54 -14.38 -32.94
C VAL A 238 -17.07 -14.55 -31.53
N PHE A 239 -17.24 -15.79 -31.08
CA PHE A 239 -17.88 -16.04 -29.81
C PHE A 239 -17.04 -15.66 -28.61
N THR A 240 -15.72 -15.81 -28.70
CA THR A 240 -14.85 -15.24 -27.67
C THR A 240 -14.91 -13.72 -27.71
N GLY A 241 -14.83 -13.08 -28.89
CA GLY A 241 -14.84 -11.62 -29.05
C GLY A 241 -16.12 -10.94 -28.54
N LEU A 242 -17.26 -11.63 -28.62
CA LEU A 242 -18.58 -11.20 -28.15
C LEU A 242 -18.75 -11.25 -26.61
N ASN A 243 -17.67 -11.53 -25.86
CA ASN A 243 -17.57 -11.42 -24.40
C ASN A 243 -18.46 -12.37 -23.58
N HIS A 244 -18.68 -13.62 -24.02
CA HIS A 244 -19.33 -14.63 -23.18
C HIS A 244 -18.36 -15.73 -22.74
N PRO A 245 -17.64 -15.56 -21.61
CA PRO A 245 -16.78 -16.61 -21.11
C PRO A 245 -17.56 -17.89 -20.83
N GLU A 246 -18.80 -17.81 -20.34
CA GLU A 246 -19.62 -19.00 -20.04
C GLU A 246 -19.91 -19.86 -21.27
N TRP A 247 -20.02 -19.24 -22.47
CA TRP A 247 -20.18 -20.01 -23.70
C TRP A 247 -18.89 -20.78 -24.00
N ALA A 248 -17.75 -20.09 -23.91
CA ALA A 248 -16.46 -20.73 -24.11
C ALA A 248 -16.29 -21.91 -23.14
N LEU A 249 -16.68 -21.76 -21.86
CA LEU A 249 -16.58 -22.87 -20.89
C LEU A 249 -17.38 -24.10 -21.33
N LYS A 250 -18.62 -23.92 -21.82
CA LYS A 250 -19.45 -25.03 -22.30
C LYS A 250 -18.84 -25.75 -23.50
N VAL A 251 -18.24 -25.02 -24.44
CA VAL A 251 -17.60 -25.62 -25.61
C VAL A 251 -16.32 -26.37 -25.23
N LEU A 252 -15.64 -25.94 -24.17
CA LEU A 252 -14.43 -26.57 -23.65
C LEU A 252 -14.71 -27.86 -22.84
N ASP A 253 -15.95 -28.34 -22.74
CA ASP A 253 -16.26 -29.58 -22.01
C ASP A 253 -15.66 -30.83 -22.68
N THR A 254 -15.49 -30.81 -24.01
CA THR A 254 -14.88 -31.94 -24.74
C THR A 254 -13.73 -31.48 -25.64
N PRO A 255 -12.61 -32.24 -25.71
CA PRO A 255 -11.46 -31.89 -26.53
C PRO A 255 -11.77 -32.09 -28.02
N THR A 256 -12.35 -31.07 -28.65
CA THR A 256 -12.62 -31.03 -30.09
C THR A 256 -11.70 -30.02 -30.78
N PRO A 257 -11.51 -30.11 -32.12
CA PRO A 257 -10.75 -29.09 -32.86
C PRO A 257 -11.30 -27.67 -32.66
N MET A 258 -12.62 -27.54 -32.49
CA MET A 258 -13.26 -26.27 -32.15
C MET A 258 -12.86 -25.82 -30.75
N ALA A 259 -12.93 -26.70 -29.76
CA ALA A 259 -12.57 -26.39 -28.39
C ALA A 259 -11.10 -25.92 -28.27
N SER A 260 -10.18 -26.51 -29.04
CA SER A 260 -8.79 -26.02 -29.15
C SER A 260 -8.69 -24.61 -29.75
N LYS A 261 -9.47 -24.29 -30.78
CA LYS A 261 -9.54 -22.92 -31.35
C LYS A 261 -10.10 -21.93 -30.32
N VAL A 262 -11.16 -22.31 -29.60
CA VAL A 262 -11.76 -21.51 -28.53
C VAL A 262 -10.74 -21.27 -27.42
N ALA A 263 -10.02 -22.30 -26.98
CA ALA A 263 -8.99 -22.17 -25.95
C ALA A 263 -7.88 -21.18 -26.38
N ALA A 264 -7.40 -21.28 -27.62
CA ALA A 264 -6.41 -20.36 -28.17
C ALA A 264 -6.93 -18.92 -28.25
N ALA A 265 -8.19 -18.73 -28.64
CA ALA A 265 -8.82 -17.41 -28.69
C ALA A 265 -9.02 -16.82 -27.28
N VAL A 266 -9.44 -17.62 -26.29
CA VAL A 266 -9.54 -17.17 -24.89
C VAL A 266 -8.15 -16.79 -24.36
N LEU A 267 -7.10 -17.57 -24.65
CA LEU A 267 -5.74 -17.25 -24.24
C LEU A 267 -5.26 -15.91 -24.82
N LYS A 268 -5.51 -15.68 -26.12
CA LYS A 268 -5.22 -14.39 -26.77
C LYS A 268 -5.95 -13.23 -26.08
N GLN A 269 -7.18 -13.44 -25.61
CA GLN A 269 -7.88 -12.41 -24.84
C GLN A 269 -7.27 -12.15 -23.46
N LEU A 270 -6.72 -13.19 -22.81
CA LEU A 270 -6.00 -13.02 -21.55
C LEU A 270 -4.73 -12.17 -21.76
N GLU A 271 -4.08 -12.27 -22.92
CA GLU A 271 -2.94 -11.42 -23.31
C GLU A 271 -3.33 -9.96 -23.54
N GLU A 272 -4.50 -9.71 -24.14
CA GLU A 272 -4.95 -8.36 -24.52
C GLU A 272 -5.64 -7.58 -23.38
N LYS A 273 -6.32 -8.28 -22.46
CA LYS A 273 -7.18 -7.66 -21.43
C LYS A 273 -6.44 -7.35 -20.13
N THR A 274 -6.97 -6.38 -19.38
CA THR A 274 -6.48 -6.05 -18.04
C THR A 274 -6.80 -7.17 -17.02
N PRO A 275 -5.99 -7.35 -15.96
CA PRO A 275 -6.00 -8.54 -15.09
C PRO A 275 -7.29 -8.83 -14.31
N ARG A 276 -8.28 -7.93 -14.29
CA ARG A 276 -9.47 -8.07 -13.42
C ARG A 276 -10.56 -8.95 -14.03
N HIS A 277 -10.69 -8.97 -15.36
CA HIS A 277 -11.70 -9.77 -16.05
C HIS A 277 -11.17 -11.12 -16.55
N SER A 278 -9.89 -11.40 -16.32
CA SER A 278 -9.19 -12.58 -16.83
C SER A 278 -9.26 -13.81 -15.91
N LEU A 279 -9.53 -13.63 -14.61
CA LEU A 279 -9.39 -14.71 -13.62
C LEU A 279 -10.33 -15.91 -13.85
N PRO A 280 -11.67 -15.74 -14.03
CA PRO A 280 -12.55 -16.89 -14.26
C PRO A 280 -12.19 -17.68 -15.53
N ASN A 281 -11.79 -16.97 -16.58
CA ASN A 281 -11.43 -17.55 -17.87
C ASN A 281 -10.13 -18.35 -17.76
N ALA A 282 -9.13 -17.78 -17.08
CA ALA A 282 -7.86 -18.47 -16.82
C ALA A 282 -8.07 -19.73 -15.98
N LEU A 283 -8.90 -19.66 -14.93
CA LEU A 283 -9.20 -20.82 -14.09
C LEU A 283 -9.90 -21.94 -14.87
N CYS A 284 -10.90 -21.61 -15.69
CA CYS A 284 -11.55 -22.63 -16.51
C CYS A 284 -10.60 -23.22 -17.57
N LEU A 285 -9.79 -22.39 -18.24
CA LEU A 285 -8.78 -22.90 -19.17
C LEU A 285 -7.79 -23.84 -18.48
N LEU A 286 -7.39 -23.55 -17.24
CA LEU A 286 -6.48 -24.40 -16.47
C LEU A 286 -7.12 -25.74 -16.08
N GLU A 287 -8.39 -25.73 -15.68
CA GLU A 287 -9.17 -26.94 -15.40
C GLU A 287 -9.30 -27.80 -16.67
N ARG A 288 -9.72 -27.20 -17.78
CA ARG A 288 -9.89 -27.93 -19.05
C ARG A 288 -8.58 -28.41 -19.65
N ALA A 289 -7.52 -27.62 -19.56
CA ALA A 289 -6.20 -28.04 -19.99
C ALA A 289 -5.72 -29.27 -19.21
N ALA A 290 -5.99 -29.33 -17.90
CA ALA A 290 -5.70 -30.50 -17.07
C ALA A 290 -6.55 -31.71 -17.45
N ASP A 291 -7.86 -31.55 -17.64
CA ASP A 291 -8.78 -32.62 -18.10
C ASP A 291 -8.33 -33.21 -19.44
N TRP A 292 -7.88 -32.35 -20.36
CA TRP A 292 -7.43 -32.74 -21.70
C TRP A 292 -5.97 -33.19 -21.75
N LYS A 293 -5.24 -33.12 -20.64
CA LYS A 293 -3.80 -33.39 -20.57
C LYS A 293 -2.97 -32.55 -21.56
N GLN A 294 -3.35 -31.28 -21.74
CA GLN A 294 -2.62 -30.32 -22.58
C GLN A 294 -1.70 -29.40 -21.75
N GLY A 295 -0.47 -29.86 -21.50
CA GLY A 295 0.49 -29.14 -20.66
C GLY A 295 0.86 -27.75 -21.20
N ASP A 296 0.98 -27.59 -22.52
CA ASP A 296 1.31 -26.30 -23.15
C ASP A 296 0.22 -25.25 -22.91
N LEU A 297 -1.05 -25.64 -23.07
CA LEU A 297 -2.19 -24.77 -22.82
C LEU A 297 -2.26 -24.38 -21.33
N TRP A 298 -2.03 -25.36 -20.44
CA TRP A 298 -2.00 -25.13 -19.00
C TRP A 298 -0.90 -24.12 -18.62
N ASN A 299 0.32 -24.32 -19.12
CA ASN A 299 1.45 -23.42 -18.89
C ASN A 299 1.20 -22.00 -19.41
N ALA A 300 0.50 -21.89 -20.53
CA ALA A 300 0.16 -20.60 -21.13
C ALA A 300 -0.90 -19.85 -20.31
N ALA A 301 -1.91 -20.54 -19.78
CA ALA A 301 -2.97 -19.93 -18.99
C ALA A 301 -2.55 -19.61 -17.54
N LEU A 302 -1.57 -20.32 -16.96
CA LEU A 302 -1.22 -20.21 -15.55
C LEU A 302 -0.78 -18.81 -15.09
N PRO A 303 0.04 -18.05 -15.83
CA PRO A 303 0.51 -16.74 -15.34
C PRO A 303 -0.62 -15.75 -15.08
N TYR A 304 -1.75 -15.88 -15.78
CA TYR A 304 -2.92 -15.01 -15.62
C TYR A 304 -3.66 -15.15 -14.29
N ILE A 305 -3.29 -16.13 -13.44
CA ILE A 305 -3.80 -16.27 -12.07
C ILE A 305 -2.85 -15.70 -11.00
N ALA A 306 -1.78 -14.98 -11.37
CA ALA A 306 -0.77 -14.46 -10.43
C ALA A 306 -1.33 -13.55 -9.32
N ASN A 307 -2.44 -12.85 -9.60
CA ASN A 307 -3.12 -11.97 -8.64
C ASN A 307 -4.27 -12.65 -7.88
N ALA A 308 -4.51 -13.94 -8.10
CA ALA A 308 -5.54 -14.68 -7.38
C ALA A 308 -5.12 -14.91 -5.91
N PRO A 309 -6.08 -15.19 -5.00
CA PRO A 309 -5.76 -15.58 -3.63
C PRO A 309 -4.82 -16.78 -3.61
N VAL A 310 -3.84 -16.79 -2.69
CA VAL A 310 -2.83 -17.87 -2.56
C VAL A 310 -3.48 -19.26 -2.51
N LYS A 311 -4.61 -19.40 -1.79
CA LYS A 311 -5.37 -20.64 -1.71
C LYS A 311 -5.86 -21.15 -3.07
N THR A 312 -6.29 -20.24 -3.95
CA THR A 312 -6.73 -20.58 -5.31
C THR A 312 -5.54 -21.01 -6.16
N VAL A 313 -4.44 -20.24 -6.12
CA VAL A 313 -3.21 -20.55 -6.87
C VAL A 313 -2.66 -21.92 -6.50
N THR A 314 -2.53 -22.19 -5.20
CA THR A 314 -2.01 -23.46 -4.69
C THR A 314 -2.94 -24.64 -5.02
N ALA A 315 -4.26 -24.46 -5.00
CA ALA A 315 -5.21 -25.48 -5.44
C ALA A 315 -5.07 -25.82 -6.94
N VAL A 316 -4.89 -24.80 -7.80
CA VAL A 316 -4.70 -25.00 -9.24
C VAL A 316 -3.38 -25.71 -9.53
N ILE A 317 -2.29 -25.34 -8.85
CA ILE A 317 -0.99 -26.03 -8.99
C ILE A 317 -1.10 -27.48 -8.53
N ALA A 318 -1.74 -27.73 -7.38
CA ALA A 318 -1.95 -29.10 -6.88
C ALA A 318 -2.78 -29.94 -7.87
N HIS A 319 -3.77 -29.34 -8.53
CA HIS A 319 -4.53 -30.00 -9.58
C HIS A 319 -3.66 -30.29 -10.82
N GLY A 320 -2.86 -29.32 -11.27
CA GLY A 320 -1.90 -29.52 -12.36
C GLY A 320 -0.91 -30.66 -12.07
N LEU A 321 -0.36 -30.73 -10.85
CA LEU A 321 0.56 -31.80 -10.44
C LEU A 321 -0.08 -33.19 -10.38
N LYS A 322 -1.43 -33.28 -10.32
CA LYS A 322 -2.16 -34.55 -10.45
C LYS A 322 -2.35 -34.95 -11.91
N ALA A 323 -2.43 -33.98 -12.82
CA ALA A 323 -2.69 -34.20 -14.25
C ALA A 323 -1.39 -34.37 -15.07
N PHE A 324 -0.29 -33.75 -14.64
CA PHE A 324 0.95 -33.62 -15.41
C PHE A 324 2.18 -33.98 -14.57
N GLU A 325 3.23 -34.44 -15.26
CA GLU A 325 4.56 -34.55 -14.67
C GLU A 325 5.15 -33.15 -14.42
N LEU A 326 5.95 -33.02 -13.35
CA LEU A 326 6.49 -31.73 -12.92
C LEU A 326 7.28 -31.01 -14.02
N ASP A 327 8.05 -31.76 -14.82
CA ASP A 327 8.88 -31.21 -15.90
C ASP A 327 8.06 -30.46 -16.96
N LEU A 328 6.83 -30.96 -17.22
CA LEU A 328 5.91 -30.31 -18.14
C LEU A 328 5.29 -29.03 -17.57
N LEU A 329 5.36 -28.78 -16.26
CA LEU A 329 4.77 -27.59 -15.63
C LEU A 329 5.76 -26.46 -15.33
N GLN A 330 7.07 -26.73 -15.46
CA GLN A 330 8.10 -25.81 -14.97
C GLN A 330 8.02 -24.41 -15.60
N SER A 331 7.71 -24.32 -16.90
CA SER A 331 7.65 -23.04 -17.62
C SER A 331 6.47 -22.17 -17.19
N GLY A 332 5.28 -22.75 -17.01
CA GLY A 332 4.11 -22.04 -16.49
C GLY A 332 4.31 -21.57 -15.06
N VAL A 333 4.81 -22.46 -14.19
CA VAL A 333 5.01 -22.15 -12.77
C VAL A 333 6.08 -21.07 -12.57
N SER A 334 7.18 -21.11 -13.33
CA SER A 334 8.22 -20.07 -13.26
C SER A 334 7.67 -18.70 -13.62
N ARG A 335 6.92 -18.59 -14.74
CA ARG A 335 6.26 -17.34 -15.15
C ARG A 335 5.23 -16.85 -14.12
N LEU A 336 4.47 -17.77 -13.53
CA LEU A 336 3.52 -17.43 -12.46
C LEU A 336 4.25 -16.83 -11.24
N VAL A 337 5.37 -17.40 -10.82
CA VAL A 337 6.18 -16.88 -9.70
C VAL A 337 6.77 -15.51 -10.03
N GLU A 338 7.27 -15.31 -11.25
CA GLU A 338 7.77 -14.02 -11.74
C GLU A 338 6.69 -12.93 -11.67
N GLN A 339 5.46 -13.24 -12.10
CA GLN A 339 4.33 -12.30 -12.13
C GLN A 339 3.64 -12.11 -10.77
N SER A 340 3.87 -13.00 -9.80
CA SER A 340 3.27 -12.90 -8.48
C SER A 340 3.86 -11.71 -7.70
N ALA A 341 3.01 -10.80 -7.22
CA ALA A 341 3.49 -9.59 -6.53
C ALA A 341 3.93 -9.84 -5.08
N SER A 342 3.31 -10.78 -4.37
CA SER A 342 3.57 -11.00 -2.93
C SER A 342 4.53 -12.18 -2.67
N LEU A 343 5.40 -12.05 -1.66
CA LEU A 343 6.25 -13.17 -1.25
C LEU A 343 5.41 -14.35 -0.75
N SER A 344 4.32 -14.09 -0.02
CA SER A 344 3.41 -15.13 0.45
C SER A 344 2.84 -15.99 -0.69
N SER A 345 2.43 -15.39 -1.81
CA SER A 345 2.01 -16.14 -3.00
C SER A 345 3.14 -16.99 -3.56
N LYS A 346 4.34 -16.40 -3.76
CA LYS A 346 5.52 -17.09 -4.30
C LYS A 346 5.94 -18.28 -3.43
N VAL A 347 5.93 -18.11 -2.11
CA VAL A 347 6.25 -19.17 -1.15
C VAL A 347 5.16 -20.23 -1.09
N GLY A 348 3.88 -19.86 -1.15
CA GLY A 348 2.78 -20.82 -1.20
C GLY A 348 2.86 -21.73 -2.44
N ILE A 349 3.28 -21.18 -3.58
CA ILE A 349 3.58 -21.95 -4.80
C ILE A 349 4.70 -22.95 -4.53
N ALA A 350 5.84 -22.51 -4.01
CA ALA A 350 6.98 -23.38 -3.70
C ALA A 350 6.62 -24.48 -2.69
N GLN A 351 5.86 -24.14 -1.63
CA GLN A 351 5.33 -25.09 -0.65
C GLN A 351 4.49 -26.20 -1.29
N THR A 352 3.61 -25.82 -2.20
CA THR A 352 2.74 -26.78 -2.90
C THR A 352 3.55 -27.74 -3.75
N LEU A 353 4.58 -27.25 -4.45
CA LEU A 353 5.47 -28.08 -5.27
C LEU A 353 6.23 -29.09 -4.42
N VAL A 354 6.80 -28.66 -3.29
CA VAL A 354 7.54 -29.53 -2.35
C VAL A 354 6.61 -30.59 -1.74
N ALA A 355 5.40 -30.19 -1.34
CA ALA A 355 4.45 -31.11 -0.70
C ALA A 355 4.01 -32.26 -1.62
N HIS A 356 3.87 -32.01 -2.93
CA HIS A 356 3.42 -33.01 -3.90
C HIS A 356 4.58 -33.81 -4.53
N ASN A 357 5.82 -33.33 -4.45
CA ASN A 357 6.98 -33.99 -5.05
C ASN A 357 8.15 -34.07 -4.05
N PRO A 358 8.05 -34.92 -3.02
CA PRO A 358 9.11 -35.08 -2.01
C PRO A 358 10.38 -35.77 -2.56
N SER A 359 10.33 -36.36 -3.76
CA SER A 359 11.46 -37.05 -4.37
C SER A 359 12.63 -36.10 -4.65
N TYR A 360 13.87 -36.58 -4.54
CA TYR A 360 15.09 -35.77 -4.71
C TYR A 360 15.26 -35.16 -6.12
N ALA A 361 14.66 -35.74 -7.17
CA ALA A 361 14.86 -35.30 -8.56
C ALA A 361 14.26 -33.90 -8.84
N SER A 362 13.13 -33.56 -8.21
CA SER A 362 12.46 -32.25 -8.33
C SER A 362 13.15 -31.14 -7.53
N ARG A 363 14.05 -31.51 -6.60
CA ARG A 363 14.62 -30.59 -5.62
C ARG A 363 15.46 -29.49 -6.26
N GLY A 364 16.26 -29.82 -7.27
CA GLY A 364 17.18 -28.85 -7.89
C GLY A 364 16.49 -27.70 -8.64
N TRP A 365 15.35 -27.95 -9.29
CA TRP A 365 14.59 -26.86 -9.95
C TRP A 365 13.83 -26.01 -8.93
N VAL A 366 13.19 -26.63 -7.93
CA VAL A 366 12.49 -25.89 -6.87
C VAL A 366 13.48 -25.04 -6.06
N GLU A 367 14.69 -25.54 -5.80
CA GLU A 367 15.77 -24.76 -5.16
C GLU A 367 16.14 -23.52 -5.99
N ARG A 368 16.28 -23.64 -7.31
CA ARG A 368 16.52 -22.49 -8.20
C ARG A 368 15.34 -21.51 -8.20
N LEU A 369 14.11 -22.02 -8.20
CA LEU A 369 12.91 -21.19 -8.14
C LEU A 369 12.88 -20.38 -6.83
N VAL A 370 13.17 -21.01 -5.69
CA VAL A 370 13.22 -20.35 -4.38
C VAL A 370 14.38 -19.36 -4.29
N ALA A 371 15.55 -19.69 -4.84
CA ALA A 371 16.64 -18.75 -4.96
C ALA A 371 16.24 -17.49 -5.75
N GLY A 372 15.55 -17.66 -6.89
CA GLY A 372 15.00 -16.55 -7.67
C GLY A 372 13.97 -15.72 -6.90
N ILE A 373 13.08 -16.37 -6.13
CA ILE A 373 12.12 -15.69 -5.24
C ILE A 373 12.86 -14.78 -4.24
N LEU A 374 13.92 -15.29 -3.60
CA LEU A 374 14.73 -14.52 -2.66
C LEU A 374 15.54 -13.43 -3.37
N GLU A 375 16.03 -13.66 -4.59
CA GLU A 375 16.76 -12.69 -5.42
C GLU A 375 15.90 -11.53 -5.93
N ASP A 376 14.59 -11.74 -6.10
CA ASP A 376 13.64 -10.67 -6.45
C ASP A 376 13.06 -9.93 -5.24
N TYR A 377 13.22 -10.51 -4.03
CA TYR A 377 12.65 -9.94 -2.82
C TYR A 377 13.34 -8.62 -2.41
N ASN A 378 12.61 -7.52 -2.50
CA ASN A 378 13.15 -6.16 -2.32
C ASN A 378 12.40 -5.29 -1.31
N ASN A 379 11.17 -5.67 -0.93
CA ASN A 379 10.36 -4.92 0.02
C ASN A 379 9.98 -5.84 1.19
N PRO A 380 10.84 -5.92 2.23
CA PRO A 380 10.61 -6.85 3.31
C PRO A 380 9.53 -6.38 4.29
N GLU A 381 8.55 -7.24 4.57
CA GLU A 381 7.49 -6.96 5.54
C GLU A 381 7.42 -8.00 6.66
N VAL A 382 6.91 -7.63 7.83
CA VAL A 382 6.75 -8.58 8.96
C VAL A 382 5.81 -9.73 8.59
N ALA A 383 4.82 -9.47 7.73
CA ALA A 383 3.89 -10.49 7.21
C ALA A 383 4.58 -11.59 6.39
N ASP A 384 5.80 -11.34 5.89
CA ASP A 384 6.58 -12.27 5.08
C ASP A 384 7.37 -13.29 5.92
N VAL A 385 7.53 -13.04 7.22
CA VAL A 385 8.35 -13.87 8.13
C VAL A 385 7.95 -15.35 8.11
N PRO A 386 6.66 -15.75 8.15
CA PRO A 386 6.30 -17.17 8.07
C PRO A 386 6.80 -17.85 6.78
N GLY A 387 6.75 -17.15 5.65
CA GLY A 387 7.24 -17.67 4.38
C GLY A 387 8.76 -17.82 4.36
N ILE A 388 9.47 -16.84 4.92
CA ILE A 388 10.93 -16.87 5.07
C ILE A 388 11.36 -18.04 5.97
N VAL A 389 10.72 -18.20 7.14
CA VAL A 389 11.04 -19.29 8.09
C VAL A 389 10.87 -20.64 7.42
N TRP A 390 9.79 -20.82 6.63
CA TRP A 390 9.60 -22.04 5.86
C TRP A 390 10.75 -22.27 4.87
N ILE A 391 11.17 -21.26 4.10
CA ILE A 391 12.30 -21.39 3.17
C ILE A 391 13.56 -21.86 3.92
N VAL A 392 13.90 -21.21 5.03
CA VAL A 392 15.09 -21.54 5.83
C VAL A 392 15.00 -22.95 6.42
N GLN A 393 13.80 -23.41 6.83
CA GLN A 393 13.59 -24.75 7.35
C GLN A 393 13.72 -25.84 6.28
N VAL A 394 13.22 -25.59 5.08
CA VAL A 394 13.20 -26.58 3.98
C VAL A 394 14.54 -26.64 3.24
N PHE A 395 15.12 -25.48 2.95
CA PHE A 395 16.35 -25.36 2.14
C PHE A 395 17.61 -25.15 2.98
N GLY A 396 17.46 -24.97 4.29
CA GLY A 396 18.55 -24.85 5.25
C GLY A 396 19.02 -23.41 5.49
N PRO A 397 19.86 -23.20 6.53
CA PRO A 397 20.40 -21.88 6.88
C PRO A 397 21.13 -21.14 5.73
N PRO A 398 21.92 -21.80 4.85
CA PRO A 398 22.64 -21.09 3.79
C PRO A 398 21.75 -20.28 2.84
N ALA A 399 20.52 -20.72 2.59
CA ALA A 399 19.56 -19.98 1.77
C ALA A 399 19.15 -18.64 2.43
N GLY A 400 19.06 -18.61 3.76
CA GLY A 400 18.81 -17.39 4.53
C GLY A 400 20.03 -16.49 4.63
N GLU A 401 21.20 -17.06 4.93
CA GLU A 401 22.43 -16.29 5.17
C GLU A 401 22.96 -15.62 3.90
N ALA A 402 23.07 -16.36 2.79
CA ALA A 402 23.72 -15.85 1.58
C ALA A 402 22.84 -14.89 0.77
N THR A 403 21.52 -15.12 0.74
CA THR A 403 20.61 -14.39 -0.15
C THR A 403 19.74 -13.39 0.59
N LEU A 404 19.11 -13.81 1.68
CA LEU A 404 18.08 -13.01 2.36
C LEU A 404 18.70 -11.93 3.26
N LEU A 405 19.65 -12.29 4.13
CA LEU A 405 20.18 -11.37 5.14
C LEU A 405 20.77 -10.07 4.55
N PRO A 406 21.56 -10.10 3.46
CA PRO A 406 22.06 -8.86 2.83
C PRO A 406 20.94 -7.92 2.35
N LYS A 407 19.77 -8.46 2.01
CA LYS A 407 18.61 -7.69 1.56
C LYS A 407 17.83 -7.08 2.72
N LEU A 408 17.76 -7.79 3.85
CA LEU A 408 17.11 -7.32 5.06
C LEU A 408 17.91 -6.24 5.78
N GLN A 409 19.24 -6.16 5.57
CA GLN A 409 20.10 -5.13 6.15
C GLN A 409 19.95 -3.74 5.51
N LYS A 410 19.06 -3.57 4.53
CA LYS A 410 18.83 -2.27 3.88
C LYS A 410 18.11 -1.29 4.84
N PRO A 411 18.58 -0.04 5.04
CA PRO A 411 18.17 0.86 6.14
C PRO A 411 16.68 1.20 6.27
N ARG A 412 15.84 0.88 5.28
CA ARG A 412 14.45 1.32 5.23
C ARG A 412 13.51 0.48 6.12
N TYR A 413 13.85 -0.77 6.45
CA TYR A 413 12.87 -1.73 7.00
C TYR A 413 13.46 -2.77 7.95
N THR A 414 14.41 -2.41 8.81
CA THR A 414 15.35 -3.40 9.38
C THR A 414 14.91 -4.02 10.71
N TYR A 415 14.55 -3.23 11.72
CA TYR A 415 14.44 -3.77 13.08
C TYR A 415 13.30 -4.79 13.22
N GLU A 416 12.07 -4.40 12.86
CA GLU A 416 10.86 -5.19 13.14
C GLU A 416 10.90 -6.55 12.44
N ILE A 417 11.31 -6.59 11.16
CA ILE A 417 11.38 -7.85 10.43
C ILE A 417 12.54 -8.74 10.90
N LEU A 418 13.72 -8.18 11.19
CA LEU A 418 14.87 -8.96 11.63
C LEU A 418 14.62 -9.61 12.99
N VAL A 419 14.02 -8.88 13.94
CA VAL A 419 13.66 -9.42 15.25
C VAL A 419 12.49 -10.40 15.16
N ALA A 420 11.46 -10.10 14.35
CA ALA A 420 10.37 -11.05 14.12
C ALA A 420 10.87 -12.36 13.48
N LEU A 421 11.81 -12.27 12.55
CA LEU A 421 12.46 -13.42 11.94
C LEU A 421 13.28 -14.20 12.97
N ALA A 422 14.11 -13.52 13.76
CA ALA A 422 14.91 -14.14 14.82
C ALA A 422 14.02 -14.89 15.84
N LYS A 423 12.95 -14.26 16.31
CA LYS A 423 11.96 -14.86 17.22
C LYS A 423 11.28 -16.08 16.61
N SER A 424 10.87 -16.00 15.34
CA SER A 424 10.17 -17.09 14.65
C SER A 424 11.09 -18.28 14.37
N LEU A 425 12.35 -18.03 13.99
CA LEU A 425 13.37 -19.07 13.85
C LEU A 425 13.69 -19.74 15.19
N HIS A 426 13.79 -18.97 16.27
CA HIS A 426 13.98 -19.50 17.61
C HIS A 426 12.81 -20.39 18.06
N ALA A 427 11.57 -19.94 17.85
CA ALA A 427 10.38 -20.74 18.15
C ALA A 427 10.32 -22.04 17.33
N GLY A 428 10.76 -21.99 16.07
CA GLY A 428 10.81 -23.15 15.17
C GLY A 428 12.03 -24.07 15.34
N ARG A 429 12.94 -23.81 16.29
CA ARG A 429 14.19 -24.57 16.44
C ARG A 429 13.99 -26.05 16.76
N SER A 430 12.88 -26.41 17.41
CA SER A 430 12.56 -27.80 17.76
C SER A 430 12.13 -28.65 16.57
N LEU A 431 11.70 -28.00 15.47
CA LEU A 431 11.16 -28.69 14.29
C LEU A 431 12.24 -29.04 13.25
N SER A 432 13.43 -28.47 13.37
CA SER A 432 14.53 -28.67 12.42
C SER A 432 15.71 -29.38 13.09
N LYS A 433 16.39 -30.23 12.33
CA LYS A 433 17.69 -30.81 12.72
C LYS A 433 18.85 -29.84 12.48
N ALA A 434 18.66 -28.80 11.67
CA ALA A 434 19.71 -27.85 11.32
C ALA A 434 19.87 -26.78 12.43
N PRO A 435 21.10 -26.41 12.79
CA PRO A 435 21.34 -25.35 13.77
C PRO A 435 21.01 -23.98 13.16
N PHE A 436 19.94 -23.34 13.63
CA PHE A 436 19.58 -21.96 13.23
C PHE A 436 20.26 -20.88 14.06
N ASN A 437 20.99 -21.26 15.12
CA ASN A 437 21.52 -20.30 16.10
C ASN A 437 22.37 -19.21 15.45
N GLU A 438 23.20 -19.55 14.48
CA GLU A 438 24.07 -18.57 13.81
C GLU A 438 23.25 -17.57 12.98
N LEU A 439 22.28 -18.02 12.18
CA LEU A 439 21.38 -17.12 11.45
C LEU A 439 20.56 -16.23 12.40
N ILE A 440 20.08 -16.76 13.52
CA ILE A 440 19.35 -15.97 14.52
C ILE A 440 20.27 -14.88 15.09
N VAL A 441 21.51 -15.22 15.44
CA VAL A 441 22.51 -14.27 15.94
C VAL A 441 22.85 -13.22 14.87
N GLN A 442 22.98 -13.62 13.61
CA GLN A 442 23.20 -12.69 12.50
C GLN A 442 22.02 -11.73 12.29
N CYS A 443 20.77 -12.21 12.43
CA CYS A 443 19.58 -11.34 12.39
C CYS A 443 19.59 -10.34 13.54
N LEU A 444 19.92 -10.76 14.76
CA LEU A 444 20.02 -9.88 15.93
C LEU A 444 21.14 -8.86 15.79
N ASN A 445 22.32 -9.27 15.31
CA ASN A 445 23.44 -8.38 15.04
C ASN A 445 23.09 -7.35 13.96
N ALA A 446 22.37 -7.77 12.92
CA ALA A 446 21.87 -6.87 11.88
C ALA A 446 20.80 -5.91 12.40
N ALA A 447 19.97 -6.32 13.37
CA ALA A 447 18.93 -5.49 13.97
C ALA A 447 19.50 -4.46 14.95
N ALA A 448 20.59 -4.80 15.65
CA ALA A 448 21.17 -3.98 16.71
C ALA A 448 21.44 -2.52 16.28
N PRO A 449 22.09 -2.20 15.15
CA PRO A 449 22.28 -0.80 14.72
C PRO A 449 20.99 0.04 14.63
N TYR A 450 19.84 -0.61 14.49
CA TYR A 450 18.55 0.02 14.28
C TYR A 450 17.65 0.06 15.53
N TRP A 451 18.14 -0.36 16.70
CA TRP A 451 17.34 -0.36 17.93
C TRP A 451 16.83 1.05 18.30
N GLN A 452 17.57 2.12 17.96
CA GLN A 452 17.13 3.51 18.16
C GLN A 452 16.03 3.95 17.18
N GLY A 453 15.93 3.31 16.01
CA GLY A 453 15.01 3.65 14.92
C GLY A 453 15.12 5.09 14.41
N TYR A 454 14.35 5.41 13.36
CA TYR A 454 14.09 6.80 12.93
C TYR A 454 13.13 7.54 13.89
N CYS A 455 12.85 6.95 15.05
CA CYS A 455 11.76 7.34 15.93
C CYS A 455 12.22 8.47 16.85
N TYR A 456 12.14 9.71 16.38
CA TYR A 456 12.20 10.91 17.23
C TYR A 456 11.06 10.97 18.29
N VAL A 457 10.15 9.99 18.32
CA VAL A 457 8.83 10.16 18.94
C VAL A 457 8.66 9.46 20.28
N ASN A 458 9.29 8.32 20.62
CA ASN A 458 9.06 7.67 21.92
C ASN A 458 10.28 6.90 22.47
N ALA A 459 10.85 7.37 23.59
CA ALA A 459 11.96 6.69 24.29
C ALA A 459 11.60 5.28 24.79
N ASP A 460 10.33 5.04 25.10
CA ASP A 460 9.82 3.74 25.57
C ASP A 460 10.05 2.64 24.53
N SER A 461 9.91 2.97 23.23
CA SER A 461 10.12 2.00 22.15
C SER A 461 11.58 1.54 22.05
N ALA A 462 12.54 2.43 22.30
CA ALA A 462 13.96 2.11 22.20
C ALA A 462 14.41 1.18 23.34
N THR A 463 13.90 1.42 24.56
CA THR A 463 14.15 0.53 25.70
C THR A 463 13.58 -0.85 25.43
N GLU A 464 12.35 -0.94 24.94
CA GLU A 464 11.71 -2.23 24.66
C GLU A 464 12.46 -3.02 23.59
N ARG A 465 12.94 -2.37 22.52
CA ARG A 465 13.76 -3.02 21.51
C ARG A 465 15.08 -3.60 22.05
N VAL A 466 15.75 -2.86 22.93
CA VAL A 466 16.97 -3.36 23.60
C VAL A 466 16.64 -4.58 24.46
N ARG A 467 15.51 -4.56 25.17
CA ARG A 467 15.05 -5.70 25.97
C ARG A 467 14.83 -6.94 25.11
N GLU A 468 14.11 -6.80 24.00
CA GLU A 468 13.84 -7.91 23.09
C GLU A 468 15.11 -8.59 22.57
N ILE A 469 16.15 -7.82 22.21
CA ILE A 469 17.42 -8.40 21.77
C ILE A 469 18.08 -9.18 22.91
N ILE A 470 18.11 -8.63 24.12
CA ILE A 470 18.79 -9.26 25.27
C ILE A 470 18.06 -10.53 25.71
N GLU A 471 16.72 -10.50 25.80
CA GLU A 471 15.90 -11.67 26.09
C GLU A 471 16.18 -12.79 25.09
N LEU A 472 16.17 -12.47 23.80
CA LEU A 472 16.36 -13.47 22.77
C LEU A 472 17.80 -14.02 22.78
N SER A 473 18.81 -13.17 22.98
CA SER A 473 20.21 -13.58 23.15
C SER A 473 20.41 -14.53 24.34
N LEU A 474 19.80 -14.22 25.49
CA LEU A 474 19.84 -15.10 26.67
C LEU A 474 19.13 -16.44 26.41
N ALA A 475 18.00 -16.42 25.71
CA ALA A 475 17.25 -17.63 25.35
C ALA A 475 17.99 -18.54 24.36
N ILE A 476 18.80 -17.95 23.47
CA ILE A 476 19.67 -18.68 22.53
C ILE A 476 20.94 -19.19 23.22
N GLY A 477 21.42 -18.47 24.24
CA GLY A 477 22.71 -18.73 24.88
C GLY A 477 23.89 -18.07 24.15
N ASP A 478 23.63 -17.05 23.32
CA ASP A 478 24.65 -16.31 22.60
C ASP A 478 24.54 -14.81 22.90
N LEU A 479 25.57 -14.28 23.55
CA LEU A 479 25.61 -12.92 24.08
C LEU A 479 26.30 -11.92 23.14
N ARG A 480 26.77 -12.35 21.95
CA ARG A 480 27.37 -11.44 20.95
C ARG A 480 26.44 -10.28 20.55
N PRO A 481 25.13 -10.49 20.34
CA PRO A 481 24.22 -9.37 20.06
C PRO A 481 24.07 -8.40 21.23
N CYS A 482 24.15 -8.89 22.48
CA CYS A 482 24.15 -8.02 23.67
C CYS A 482 25.37 -7.10 23.67
N GLU A 483 26.58 -7.63 23.40
CA GLU A 483 27.82 -6.84 23.29
C GLU A 483 27.66 -5.69 22.29
N LEU A 484 27.18 -6.00 21.08
CA LEU A 484 26.98 -5.00 20.03
C LEU A 484 25.96 -3.92 20.44
N VAL A 485 24.84 -4.31 21.04
CA VAL A 485 23.83 -3.34 21.53
C VAL A 485 24.41 -2.46 22.64
N PHE A 486 25.20 -3.02 23.55
CA PHE A 486 25.85 -2.28 24.64
C PHE A 486 26.86 -1.28 24.09
N ASP A 487 27.68 -1.66 23.13
CA ASP A 487 28.63 -0.75 22.48
C ASP A 487 27.89 0.42 21.80
N LEU A 488 26.76 0.14 21.12
CA LEU A 488 25.93 1.16 20.48
C LEU A 488 25.22 2.09 21.48
N LEU A 489 24.80 1.57 22.64
CA LEU A 489 24.24 2.36 23.74
C LEU A 489 25.24 3.42 24.22
N PHE A 490 26.53 3.07 24.31
CA PHE A 490 27.58 3.97 24.80
C PHE A 490 28.38 4.69 23.72
N ALA A 491 28.05 4.53 22.43
CA ALA A 491 28.79 5.12 21.32
C ALA A 491 28.85 6.67 21.30
N SER A 492 28.01 7.37 22.08
CA SER A 492 28.02 8.84 22.15
C SER A 492 28.93 9.34 23.26
N THR A 493 29.80 10.30 22.95
CA THR A 493 30.63 11.01 23.93
C THR A 493 30.02 12.35 24.38
N ASP A 494 28.88 12.76 23.80
CA ASP A 494 28.21 14.00 24.17
C ASP A 494 27.51 13.83 25.52
N LYS A 495 27.96 14.61 26.51
CA LYS A 495 27.42 14.61 27.88
C LYS A 495 25.90 14.82 27.92
N LYS A 496 25.33 15.69 27.08
CA LYS A 496 23.88 15.95 27.07
C LYS A 496 23.10 14.75 26.53
N VAL A 497 23.61 14.10 25.49
CA VAL A 497 23.01 12.88 24.93
C VAL A 497 23.07 11.75 25.95
N LEU A 498 24.22 11.58 26.62
CA LEU A 498 24.40 10.59 27.67
C LEU A 498 23.50 10.83 28.88
N GLU A 499 23.32 12.08 29.32
CA GLU A 499 22.40 12.42 30.42
C GLU A 499 20.95 12.09 30.03
N LYS A 500 20.55 12.39 28.79
CA LYS A 500 19.23 12.04 28.27
C LYS A 500 19.03 10.52 28.24
N ARG A 501 19.99 9.76 27.67
CA ARG A 501 19.95 8.29 27.63
C ARG A 501 19.95 7.67 29.04
N LEU A 502 20.72 8.21 29.97
CA LEU A 502 20.71 7.76 31.36
C LEU A 502 19.32 7.87 31.98
N ARG A 503 18.62 8.98 31.73
CA ARG A 503 17.29 9.22 32.26
C ARG A 503 16.22 8.37 31.59
N GLU A 504 16.24 8.30 30.26
CA GLU A 504 15.16 7.75 29.45
C GLU A 504 15.34 6.26 29.12
N GLN A 505 16.58 5.75 29.11
CA GLN A 505 16.90 4.39 28.66
C GLN A 505 17.57 3.56 29.76
N TYR A 506 18.68 4.03 30.37
CA TYR A 506 19.44 3.20 31.32
C TYR A 506 18.68 2.99 32.63
N ARG A 507 18.05 4.03 33.18
CA ARG A 507 17.24 3.93 34.41
C ARG A 507 16.14 2.87 34.33
N PRO A 508 15.28 2.83 33.29
CA PRO A 508 14.26 1.77 33.17
C PRO A 508 14.84 0.41 32.74
N LEU A 509 16.01 0.38 32.10
CA LEU A 509 16.64 -0.87 31.64
C LEU A 509 17.32 -1.64 32.79
N VAL A 510 18.03 -0.96 33.69
CA VAL A 510 18.79 -1.57 34.80
C VAL A 510 17.97 -2.53 35.68
N PRO A 511 16.84 -2.11 36.30
CA PRO A 511 16.10 -3.00 37.20
C PRO A 511 15.50 -4.19 36.45
N TYR A 512 15.06 -3.95 35.21
CA TYR A 512 14.58 -5.00 34.33
C TYR A 512 15.68 -6.03 34.02
N LEU A 513 16.88 -5.58 33.65
CA LEU A 513 17.99 -6.49 33.35
C LEU A 513 18.43 -7.29 34.57
N LYS A 514 18.45 -6.70 35.76
CA LYS A 514 18.74 -7.46 36.99
C LYS A 514 17.73 -8.59 37.20
N SER A 515 16.44 -8.30 37.01
CA SER A 515 15.39 -9.32 37.09
C SER A 515 15.56 -10.40 36.02
N LEU A 516 15.80 -10.01 34.77
CA LEU A 516 15.95 -10.94 33.66
C LEU A 516 17.19 -11.83 33.83
N LEU A 517 18.34 -11.27 34.20
CA LEU A 517 19.56 -12.02 34.45
C LEU A 517 19.38 -13.03 35.59
N ALA A 518 18.72 -12.62 36.68
CA ALA A 518 18.38 -13.54 37.77
C ALA A 518 17.49 -14.71 37.30
N GLN A 519 16.50 -14.45 36.45
CA GLN A 519 15.64 -15.49 35.87
C GLN A 519 16.43 -16.50 35.00
N HIS A 520 17.47 -16.04 34.32
CA HIS A 520 18.36 -16.87 33.50
C HIS A 520 19.58 -17.42 34.26
N GLY A 521 19.67 -17.21 35.58
CA GLY A 521 20.80 -17.65 36.39
C GLY A 521 22.14 -16.96 36.04
N GLN A 522 22.08 -15.79 35.41
CA GLN A 522 23.25 -15.00 35.03
C GLN A 522 23.56 -13.95 36.10
N SER A 523 24.84 -13.77 36.40
CA SER A 523 25.30 -12.69 37.30
C SER A 523 25.45 -11.38 36.55
N ILE A 524 25.19 -10.25 37.20
CA ILE A 524 25.52 -8.92 36.66
C ILE A 524 27.02 -8.69 36.51
N THR A 525 27.84 -9.55 37.13
CA THR A 525 29.30 -9.53 37.06
C THR A 525 29.86 -10.41 35.92
N ALA A 526 29.02 -11.19 35.24
CA ALA A 526 29.40 -11.93 34.04
C ALA A 526 29.47 -11.00 32.82
N GLN A 527 30.37 -11.30 31.88
CA GLN A 527 30.39 -10.59 30.59
C GLN A 527 29.22 -11.06 29.71
N PRO A 528 28.62 -10.16 28.91
CA PRO A 528 28.97 -8.75 28.68
C PRO A 528 28.30 -7.75 29.64
N PHE A 529 27.47 -8.23 30.56
CA PHE A 529 26.66 -7.39 31.46
C PHE A 529 27.53 -6.59 32.45
N ARG A 530 28.66 -7.15 32.91
CA ARG A 530 29.63 -6.42 33.74
C ARG A 530 30.06 -5.12 33.08
N THR A 531 30.36 -5.16 31.78
CA THR A 531 30.76 -3.99 31.00
C THR A 531 29.63 -2.98 30.87
N LEU A 532 28.40 -3.44 30.59
CA LEU A 532 27.21 -2.58 30.58
C LEU A 532 27.04 -1.84 31.91
N PHE A 533 26.98 -2.56 33.03
CA PHE A 533 26.74 -1.98 34.35
C PHE A 533 27.86 -1.02 34.78
N ARG A 534 29.12 -1.39 34.52
CA ARG A 534 30.29 -0.51 34.71
C ARG A 534 30.15 0.78 33.93
N ASN A 535 29.77 0.70 32.66
CA ASN A 535 29.60 1.85 31.78
C ASN A 535 28.39 2.70 32.20
N THR A 536 27.29 2.10 32.66
CA THR A 536 26.13 2.82 33.22
C THR A 536 26.50 3.63 34.46
N VAL A 537 27.25 3.04 35.40
CA VAL A 537 27.75 3.74 36.61
C VAL A 537 28.67 4.89 36.21
N ALA A 538 29.63 4.63 35.33
CA ALA A 538 30.57 5.63 34.83
C ALA A 538 29.88 6.81 34.14
N VAL A 539 28.89 6.54 33.28
CA VAL A 539 28.08 7.58 32.63
C VAL A 539 27.32 8.39 33.68
N ALA A 540 26.66 7.75 34.65
CA ALA A 540 25.95 8.45 35.71
C ALA A 540 26.83 9.38 36.52
N LEU A 541 28.03 8.93 36.88
CA LEU A 541 29.01 9.75 37.58
C LEU A 541 29.48 10.93 36.72
N SER A 542 29.81 10.72 35.45
CA SER A 542 30.26 11.80 34.55
C SER A 542 29.16 12.82 34.19
N ALA A 543 27.93 12.35 34.03
CA ALA A 543 26.79 13.14 33.60
C ALA A 543 26.29 14.02 34.75
N CYS A 544 26.16 13.42 35.94
CA CYS A 544 25.55 14.07 37.09
C CYS A 544 26.56 14.76 38.03
N CYS A 545 27.86 14.43 37.97
CA CYS A 545 28.85 15.15 38.76
C CYS A 545 29.38 16.40 38.01
N PRO A 546 29.65 17.50 38.72
CA PRO A 546 30.27 18.70 38.13
C PRO A 546 31.65 18.41 37.54
N THR A 547 31.97 19.02 36.40
CA THR A 547 33.34 19.03 35.86
C THR A 547 34.16 20.14 36.53
N PRO A 548 35.47 19.93 36.78
CA PRO A 548 36.29 20.86 37.56
C PRO A 548 36.53 22.20 36.84
N SER A 549 36.26 22.27 35.54
CA SER A 549 36.29 23.49 34.72
C SER A 549 35.10 24.43 34.94
N GLN A 550 34.13 24.07 35.77
CA GLN A 550 33.07 24.97 36.20
C GLN A 550 33.44 25.53 37.59
N PRO A 551 33.94 26.77 37.71
CA PRO A 551 34.26 27.34 39.02
C PRO A 551 33.00 27.39 39.89
N GLN A 552 32.96 26.56 40.94
CA GLN A 552 31.82 26.42 41.86
C GLN A 552 31.65 27.60 42.83
N GLY A 553 32.20 28.77 42.52
CA GLY A 553 32.19 29.94 43.40
C GLY A 553 31.01 30.89 43.21
N HIS A 554 30.25 30.73 42.13
CA HIS A 554 29.07 31.56 41.90
C HIS A 554 27.91 30.60 41.65
N GLY A 555 26.91 30.60 42.56
CA GLY A 555 25.57 30.18 42.18
C GLY A 555 25.22 30.86 40.85
N PRO A 556 24.41 30.23 39.98
CA PRO A 556 24.21 30.74 38.62
C PRO A 556 23.92 32.23 38.74
N THR A 557 24.78 33.05 38.12
CA THR A 557 24.60 34.50 38.20
C THR A 557 23.17 34.80 37.77
N VAL A 558 22.58 35.88 38.28
CA VAL A 558 21.23 36.28 37.86
C VAL A 558 21.15 36.29 36.32
N ASP A 559 22.25 36.64 35.64
CA ASP A 559 22.43 36.49 34.17
C ASP A 559 22.37 35.05 33.63
N GLN A 560 22.96 34.04 34.29
CA GLN A 560 22.89 32.63 33.86
C GLN A 560 21.52 32.00 34.12
N LEU A 561 20.83 32.42 35.19
CA LEU A 561 19.44 32.03 35.43
C LEU A 561 18.54 32.67 34.36
N LEU A 562 18.72 33.96 34.07
CA LEU A 562 17.92 34.68 33.09
C LEU A 562 18.22 34.29 31.64
N GLY A 563 19.48 33.95 31.32
CA GLY A 563 19.92 33.57 29.98
C GLY A 563 19.34 32.26 29.45
N ARG A 564 18.74 31.40 30.29
CA ARG A 564 17.95 30.24 29.85
C ARG A 564 16.52 30.59 29.43
N TYR A 565 16.04 31.78 29.79
CA TYR A 565 14.64 32.20 29.60
C TYR A 565 14.49 33.44 28.69
N THR A 566 15.59 33.99 28.18
CA THR A 566 15.63 35.15 27.25
C THR A 566 15.00 34.89 25.87
N ALA A 567 14.53 33.68 25.59
CA ALA A 567 14.09 33.30 24.24
C ALA A 567 12.79 33.96 23.76
N CYS A 568 11.94 34.49 24.65
CA CYS A 568 10.65 35.05 24.20
C CYS A 568 10.80 36.43 23.52
N GLY A 569 11.82 37.22 23.89
CA GLY A 569 12.09 38.54 23.31
C GLY A 569 10.98 39.61 23.44
N CYS A 570 9.87 39.33 24.13
CA CYS A 570 8.79 40.30 24.28
C CYS A 570 9.20 41.43 25.24
N GLU A 571 8.62 42.61 25.02
CA GLU A 571 8.97 43.83 25.76
C GLU A 571 8.86 43.64 27.28
N GLU A 572 7.81 42.95 27.74
CA GLU A 572 7.59 42.71 29.16
C GLU A 572 8.62 41.76 29.77
N CYS A 573 9.12 40.77 29.02
CA CYS A 573 10.20 39.90 29.48
C CYS A 573 11.54 40.64 29.55
N VAL A 574 11.81 41.55 28.60
CA VAL A 574 13.01 42.41 28.62
C VAL A 574 12.96 43.35 29.81
N GLN A 575 11.82 43.98 30.06
CA GLN A 575 11.60 44.84 31.24
C GLN A 575 11.71 44.05 32.55
N MET A 576 11.23 42.80 32.60
CA MET A 576 11.39 41.92 33.77
C MET A 576 12.85 41.56 34.02
N GLN A 577 13.61 41.25 32.96
CA GLN A 577 15.04 40.96 33.06
C GLN A 577 15.81 42.19 33.57
N ALA A 578 15.55 43.35 32.99
CA ALA A 578 16.13 44.62 33.46
C ALA A 578 15.72 44.89 34.92
N PHE A 579 14.47 44.61 35.28
CA PHE A 579 13.99 44.72 36.65
C PHE A 579 14.72 43.80 37.61
N LEU A 580 15.03 42.54 37.24
CA LEU A 580 15.73 41.56 38.07
C LEU A 580 17.24 41.81 38.19
N LEU A 581 17.83 42.51 37.22
CA LEU A 581 19.24 42.91 37.23
C LEU A 581 19.46 44.30 37.85
N GLY A 582 18.45 45.17 37.81
CA GLY A 582 18.53 46.55 38.28
C GLY A 582 18.45 46.72 39.80
N THR A 583 18.22 47.95 40.24
CA THR A 583 18.04 48.33 41.66
C THR A 583 16.59 48.67 42.01
N ALA A 584 15.69 48.66 41.02
CA ALA A 584 14.28 48.95 41.23
C ALA A 584 13.65 47.93 42.19
N GLN A 585 12.91 48.42 43.18
CA GLN A 585 12.22 47.58 44.17
C GLN A 585 10.88 47.04 43.67
N GLU A 586 10.30 47.70 42.67
CA GLU A 586 8.99 47.34 42.10
C GLU A 586 8.94 47.63 40.60
N ILE A 587 8.24 46.78 39.85
CA ILE A 587 7.84 47.03 38.45
C ILE A 587 6.35 46.69 38.26
N LYS A 588 5.67 47.44 37.38
CA LYS A 588 4.24 47.29 37.10
C LYS A 588 4.00 47.04 35.61
N PHE A 589 3.29 45.96 35.30
CA PHE A 589 2.87 45.62 33.94
C PHE A 589 1.36 45.80 33.78
N THR A 590 0.93 46.86 33.12
CA THR A 590 -0.49 47.08 32.77
C THR A 590 -0.74 46.57 31.35
N VAL A 591 -0.95 45.26 31.22
CA VAL A 591 -1.02 44.57 29.93
C VAL A 591 -2.25 43.65 29.84
N ALA A 592 -2.61 43.26 28.61
CA ALA A 592 -3.70 42.31 28.37
C ALA A 592 -3.45 40.95 29.08
N LEU A 593 -4.52 40.24 29.42
CA LEU A 593 -4.48 39.02 30.25
C LEU A 593 -3.49 37.96 29.72
N ALA A 594 -3.42 37.76 28.40
CA ALA A 594 -2.52 36.79 27.79
C ALA A 594 -1.05 37.13 28.05
N ARG A 595 -0.66 38.40 27.88
CA ARG A 595 0.71 38.87 28.16
C ARG A 595 1.03 38.84 29.66
N ARG A 596 0.05 39.16 30.51
CA ARG A 596 0.22 39.05 31.97
C ARG A 596 0.51 37.62 32.40
N LYS A 597 -0.29 36.65 31.93
CA LYS A 597 -0.10 35.23 32.20
C LYS A 597 1.24 34.72 31.67
N HIS A 598 1.73 35.27 30.56
CA HIS A 598 3.06 34.97 30.04
C HIS A 598 4.17 35.41 31.01
N VAL A 599 4.13 36.63 31.54
CA VAL A 599 5.10 37.11 32.55
C VAL A 599 5.00 36.33 33.88
N GLU A 600 3.78 35.97 34.31
CA GLU A 600 3.57 35.10 35.47
C GLU A 600 4.16 33.70 35.25
N ALA A 601 3.99 33.14 34.05
CA ALA A 601 4.60 31.86 33.67
C ALA A 601 6.14 31.99 33.66
N TYR A 602 6.69 33.05 33.07
CA TYR A 602 8.13 33.32 33.10
C TYR A 602 8.71 33.26 34.52
N LEU A 603 8.07 33.95 35.47
CA LEU A 603 8.48 33.95 36.88
C LEU A 603 8.35 32.56 37.54
N ARG A 604 7.30 31.79 37.19
CA ARG A 604 7.10 30.43 37.69
C ARG A 604 8.13 29.44 37.12
N TRP A 605 8.52 29.61 35.87
CA TRP A 605 9.46 28.72 35.16
C TRP A 605 10.91 28.92 35.60
N GLY A 606 11.28 30.11 36.07
CA GLY A 606 12.58 30.34 36.72
C GLY A 606 12.77 29.61 38.06
N GLY A 607 11.80 28.80 38.47
CA GLY A 607 11.90 27.85 39.58
C GLY A 607 11.80 28.50 40.97
N PRO A 608 12.08 27.72 42.03
CA PRO A 608 11.99 28.19 43.42
C PRO A 608 12.85 29.43 43.70
N THR A 609 13.95 29.58 42.96
CA THR A 609 14.91 30.68 43.13
C THR A 609 14.31 32.04 42.76
N LEU A 610 13.59 32.19 41.64
CA LEU A 610 12.95 33.46 41.30
C LEU A 610 11.78 33.77 42.25
N ALA A 611 11.01 32.76 42.67
CA ALA A 611 9.92 32.92 43.63
C ALA A 611 10.39 33.38 45.02
N GLN A 612 11.66 33.15 45.36
CA GLN A 612 12.30 33.66 46.58
C GLN A 612 12.80 35.11 46.42
N LEU A 613 13.04 35.58 45.19
CA LEU A 613 13.57 36.92 44.92
C LEU A 613 12.47 37.97 44.71
N VAL A 614 11.31 37.55 44.20
CA VAL A 614 10.21 38.47 43.92
C VAL A 614 8.88 37.98 44.48
N GLU A 615 8.02 38.94 44.79
CA GLU A 615 6.61 38.74 45.12
C GLU A 615 5.74 39.36 44.03
N THR A 616 4.70 38.66 43.60
CA THR A 616 3.81 39.13 42.54
C THR A 616 2.41 39.38 43.08
N GLN A 617 1.82 40.52 42.73
CA GLN A 617 0.45 40.88 43.07
C GLN A 617 -0.28 41.40 41.82
N THR A 618 -1.47 40.87 41.53
CA THR A 618 -2.30 41.42 40.44
C THR A 618 -3.33 42.39 41.02
N VAL A 619 -3.24 43.66 40.62
CA VAL A 619 -4.21 44.70 40.96
C VAL A 619 -5.30 44.73 39.89
N LYS A 620 -6.55 44.50 40.31
CA LYS A 620 -7.72 44.56 39.41
C LYS A 620 -8.03 46.02 39.07
N ALA A 621 -8.44 46.26 37.83
CA ALA A 621 -8.87 47.59 37.40
C ALA A 621 -10.30 47.84 37.88
N GLU A 622 -10.56 49.05 38.41
CA GLU A 622 -11.86 49.43 38.98
C GLU A 622 -12.99 49.55 37.95
N LYS A 623 -12.65 49.70 36.67
CA LYS A 623 -13.62 49.80 35.56
C LYS A 623 -13.55 48.56 34.67
N ALA A 624 -14.71 47.94 34.41
CA ALA A 624 -14.85 46.84 33.47
C ALA A 624 -14.31 47.25 32.09
N GLY A 625 -13.47 46.40 31.49
CA GLY A 625 -12.83 46.64 30.19
C GLY A 625 -11.41 47.23 30.24
N LYS A 626 -10.89 47.64 31.41
CA LYS A 626 -9.48 48.05 31.56
C LYS A 626 -8.57 46.88 31.94
N ALA A 627 -7.36 46.87 31.40
CA ALA A 627 -6.35 45.85 31.70
C ALA A 627 -5.93 45.88 33.18
N HIS A 628 -5.77 44.69 33.78
CA HIS A 628 -5.25 44.55 35.13
C HIS A 628 -3.74 44.79 35.17
N THR A 629 -3.23 45.27 36.30
CA THR A 629 -1.80 45.56 36.48
C THR A 629 -1.14 44.46 37.30
N LEU A 630 -0.13 43.80 36.76
CA LEU A 630 0.75 42.89 37.53
C LEU A 630 1.87 43.71 38.16
N VAL A 631 1.91 43.71 39.48
CA VAL A 631 2.96 44.35 40.28
C VAL A 631 3.93 43.27 40.73
N VAL A 632 5.21 43.46 40.46
CA VAL A 632 6.28 42.56 40.88
C VAL A 632 7.23 43.33 41.78
N LYS A 633 7.31 42.93 43.05
CA LYS A 633 8.15 43.54 44.08
C LYS A 633 9.33 42.65 44.39
N ARG A 634 10.50 43.23 44.63
CA ARG A 634 11.64 42.48 45.17
C ARG A 634 11.36 42.19 46.65
N LYS A 635 11.61 40.95 47.06
CA LYS A 635 11.66 40.61 48.48
C LYS A 635 12.95 41.20 49.05
N GLU A 636 12.89 41.77 50.25
CA GLU A 636 14.10 42.20 50.97
C GLU A 636 15.07 41.03 51.07
N ARG A 637 16.31 41.25 50.63
CA ARG A 637 17.35 40.22 50.69
C ARG A 637 17.43 39.72 52.13
N PRO A 638 17.28 38.41 52.40
CA PRO A 638 17.54 37.88 53.72
C PRO A 638 18.97 38.24 54.08
N SER A 639 19.18 38.95 55.19
CA SER A 639 20.46 39.54 55.60
C SER A 639 21.59 38.53 55.88
N GLY A 640 21.41 37.26 55.51
CA GLY A 640 22.38 36.16 55.64
C GLY A 640 22.97 35.63 54.31
N LEU A 641 22.56 36.13 53.14
CA LEU A 641 23.17 35.77 51.85
C LEU A 641 24.35 36.71 51.52
N SER A 642 25.42 36.61 52.31
CA SER A 642 26.72 37.19 51.97
C SER A 642 27.47 36.21 51.06
N VAL A 643 27.81 36.64 49.85
CA VAL A 643 28.73 35.91 48.97
C VAL A 643 30.14 36.12 49.50
N VAL A 644 30.49 35.41 50.56
CA VAL A 644 31.88 35.31 51.01
C VAL A 644 32.57 34.25 50.14
N PRO A 645 33.67 34.56 49.44
CA PRO A 645 34.48 33.55 48.78
C PRO A 645 35.24 32.77 49.84
N THR A 646 34.63 31.69 50.35
CA THR A 646 35.31 30.76 51.27
C THR A 646 36.42 30.02 50.52
N ALA A 647 37.68 30.34 50.85
CA ALA A 647 38.90 29.74 50.32
C ALA A 647 39.22 28.37 50.93
N VAL A 648 38.21 27.50 51.05
CA VAL A 648 38.41 26.07 51.32
C VAL A 648 37.90 25.36 50.09
N GLY A 649 38.80 24.71 49.33
CA GLY A 649 38.48 24.06 48.07
C GLY A 649 37.19 23.24 48.20
N PRO A 650 36.11 23.59 47.49
CA PRO A 650 34.81 23.00 47.76
C PRO A 650 34.88 21.51 47.43
N ALA A 651 34.68 20.66 48.43
CA ALA A 651 34.38 19.26 48.20
C ALA A 651 33.25 19.20 47.17
N VAL A 652 33.48 18.48 46.07
CA VAL A 652 32.53 18.42 44.96
C VAL A 652 31.26 17.77 45.50
N ARG A 653 30.19 18.55 45.67
CA ARG A 653 28.92 18.01 46.16
C ARG A 653 28.33 17.08 45.12
N VAL A 654 28.37 15.78 45.42
CA VAL A 654 27.69 14.74 44.63
C VAL A 654 26.19 14.88 44.87
N PRO A 655 25.35 14.99 43.83
CA PRO A 655 23.92 14.99 44.03
C PRO A 655 23.46 13.70 44.72
N VAL A 656 22.62 13.81 45.74
CA VAL A 656 22.13 12.67 46.56
C VAL A 656 21.56 11.55 45.68
N GLY A 657 20.92 11.89 44.56
CA GLY A 657 20.37 10.92 43.62
C GLY A 657 21.40 10.07 42.86
N VAL A 658 22.66 10.49 42.77
CA VAL A 658 23.71 9.72 42.07
C VAL A 658 24.14 8.52 42.90
N ARG A 659 24.35 8.70 44.21
CA ARG A 659 24.69 7.61 45.13
C ARG A 659 23.58 6.55 45.15
N ALA A 660 22.34 6.98 45.34
CA ALA A 660 21.17 6.09 45.30
C ALA A 660 21.03 5.35 43.95
N PHE A 661 21.41 5.99 42.83
CA PHE A 661 21.42 5.35 41.52
C PHE A 661 22.54 4.30 41.39
N VAL A 662 23.76 4.59 41.85
CA VAL A 662 24.86 3.60 41.84
C VAL A 662 24.52 2.40 42.71
N GLU A 663 23.94 2.64 43.89
CA GLU A 663 23.43 1.60 44.78
C GLU A 663 22.28 0.79 44.13
N SER A 664 21.37 1.43 43.39
CA SER A 664 20.30 0.68 42.71
C SER A 664 20.82 -0.19 41.57
N VAL A 665 21.87 0.25 40.88
CA VAL A 665 22.54 -0.49 39.81
C VAL A 665 23.27 -1.71 40.38
N CYS A 666 24.22 -1.52 41.29
CA CYS A 666 25.11 -2.60 41.75
C CYS A 666 24.61 -3.33 43.00
N GLY A 667 23.69 -2.75 43.79
CA GLY A 667 23.27 -3.31 45.07
C GLY A 667 24.36 -3.15 46.13
N GLU A 668 24.88 -4.26 46.63
CA GLU A 668 25.88 -4.29 47.70
C GLU A 668 27.27 -3.80 47.23
N GLU A 669 28.08 -3.31 48.18
CA GLU A 669 29.43 -2.79 47.91
C GLU A 669 30.34 -3.83 47.23
N GLY A 670 30.22 -5.11 47.59
CA GLY A 670 30.99 -6.20 46.99
C GLY A 670 30.75 -6.31 45.49
N VAL A 671 29.49 -6.20 45.07
CA VAL A 671 29.10 -6.26 43.65
C VAL A 671 29.56 -5.01 42.90
N LEU A 672 29.48 -3.83 43.52
CA LEU A 672 30.02 -2.59 42.94
C LEU A 672 31.54 -2.70 42.70
N ARG A 673 32.27 -3.26 43.67
CA ARG A 673 33.71 -3.52 43.56
C ARG A 673 34.04 -4.48 42.42
N GLU A 674 33.29 -5.57 42.30
CA GLU A 674 33.48 -6.55 41.22
C GLU A 674 33.15 -5.95 39.84
N VAL A 675 32.02 -5.26 39.69
CA VAL A 675 31.61 -4.61 38.43
C VAL A 675 32.65 -3.57 38.00
N MET A 676 33.09 -2.69 38.90
CA MET A 676 34.01 -1.61 38.58
C MET A 676 35.46 -2.06 38.43
N GLY A 677 35.86 -3.18 39.04
CA GLY A 677 37.24 -3.67 39.00
C GLY A 677 38.23 -2.62 39.53
N ASP A 678 39.30 -2.37 38.78
CA ASP A 678 40.36 -1.42 39.14
C ASP A 678 39.84 0.02 39.31
N ARG A 679 38.69 0.34 38.72
CA ARG A 679 38.04 1.65 38.81
C ARG A 679 37.14 1.83 40.03
N TYR A 680 37.05 0.83 40.90
CA TYR A 680 36.23 0.91 42.12
C TYR A 680 36.63 2.10 42.99
N ARG A 681 37.95 2.31 43.20
CA ARG A 681 38.46 3.41 44.02
C ARG A 681 38.08 4.78 43.48
N ASP A 682 38.12 4.95 42.15
CA ASP A 682 37.69 6.20 41.50
C ASP A 682 36.22 6.50 41.79
N VAL A 683 35.36 5.48 41.77
CA VAL A 683 33.92 5.63 42.06
C VAL A 683 33.72 6.08 43.50
N VAL A 684 34.40 5.45 44.46
CA VAL A 684 34.33 5.84 45.88
C VAL A 684 34.81 7.27 46.08
N ASP A 685 35.97 7.63 45.49
CA ASP A 685 36.52 8.98 45.58
C ASP A 685 35.58 10.03 44.99
N VAL A 686 34.87 9.70 43.92
CA VAL A 686 33.87 10.59 43.31
C VAL A 686 32.64 10.70 44.21
N LEU A 687 32.11 9.59 44.72
CA LEU A 687 30.94 9.57 45.60
C LEU A 687 31.17 10.28 46.95
N GLU A 688 32.43 10.42 47.36
CA GLU A 688 32.87 11.19 48.53
C GLU A 688 33.26 12.64 48.20
N GLY A 689 33.20 13.05 46.93
CA GLY A 689 33.53 14.40 46.49
C GLY A 689 35.04 14.72 46.48
N ARG A 690 35.90 13.69 46.57
CA ARG A 690 37.37 13.81 46.54
C ARG A 690 37.93 13.94 45.13
N ARG A 691 37.24 13.42 44.11
CA ARG A 691 37.70 13.42 42.71
C ARG A 691 36.54 13.65 41.73
N VAL A 692 36.85 14.11 40.51
CA VAL A 692 35.90 14.12 39.39
C VAL A 692 36.07 12.86 38.54
N PHE A 693 34.96 12.24 38.15
CA PHE A 693 34.96 11.06 37.31
C PHE A 693 35.24 11.43 35.85
N LEU A 694 36.34 10.95 35.29
CA LEU A 694 36.66 11.11 33.87
C LEU A 694 36.16 9.88 33.10
N LEU A 695 35.45 10.13 31.99
CA LEU A 695 34.91 9.07 31.11
C LEU A 695 35.99 8.45 30.20
N GLY A 696 37.22 8.99 30.23
CA GLY A 696 38.27 8.81 29.22
C GLY A 696 38.80 7.39 28.98
N ASP A 697 38.35 6.38 29.73
CA ASP A 697 38.84 5.00 29.61
C ASP A 697 37.72 3.95 29.55
N LEU A 698 36.51 4.31 29.11
CA LEU A 698 35.39 3.36 29.01
C LEU A 698 35.60 2.16 28.07
N SER A 699 36.67 2.14 27.27
CA SER A 699 36.80 1.20 26.13
C SER A 699 38.10 0.38 26.08
N LYS A 700 39.09 0.59 26.97
CA LYS A 700 40.42 -0.03 26.79
C LYS A 700 40.57 -1.46 27.30
N ASP A 701 39.76 -1.90 28.26
CA ASP A 701 39.97 -3.21 28.92
C ASP A 701 39.25 -4.39 28.25
N GLY A 702 38.67 -4.23 27.06
CA GLY A 702 37.83 -5.28 26.47
C GLY A 702 37.51 -5.18 24.99
N ALA A 703 38.26 -4.39 24.20
CA ALA A 703 38.05 -4.35 22.75
C ALA A 703 38.44 -5.71 22.11
N SER A 704 37.48 -6.63 22.07
CA SER A 704 37.52 -7.80 21.19
C SER A 704 37.52 -7.30 19.74
N ALA A 705 38.39 -7.86 18.91
CA ALA A 705 38.71 -7.40 17.56
C ALA A 705 37.58 -7.61 16.51
N VAL A 706 36.39 -7.03 16.74
CA VAL A 706 35.23 -7.11 15.82
C VAL A 706 35.15 -5.90 14.85
N GLY A 707 36.18 -5.04 14.85
CA GLY A 707 36.18 -3.75 14.14
C GLY A 707 36.29 -3.75 12.61
N SER A 708 35.94 -4.80 11.87
CA SER A 708 36.14 -4.84 10.41
C SER A 708 34.89 -5.09 9.54
N LEU A 709 33.67 -5.12 10.10
CA LEU A 709 32.45 -5.43 9.33
C LEU A 709 31.48 -4.26 9.08
N VAL A 710 31.75 -3.06 9.62
CA VAL A 710 30.92 -1.87 9.33
C VAL A 710 31.71 -0.92 8.45
N GLY A 711 31.61 -1.11 7.14
CA GLY A 711 32.11 -0.16 6.15
C GLY A 711 31.47 1.21 6.34
N ASN A 712 32.30 2.26 6.37
CA ASN A 712 31.95 3.68 6.49
C ASN A 712 30.74 4.06 5.61
N GLY A 713 29.57 4.19 6.23
CA GLY A 713 28.32 4.59 5.57
C GLY A 713 27.62 5.81 6.18
N SER A 714 28.31 6.61 6.99
CA SER A 714 27.67 7.74 7.72
C SER A 714 28.08 9.14 7.23
N GLY A 715 28.53 9.28 5.98
CA GLY A 715 29.01 10.57 5.42
C GLY A 715 28.19 11.22 4.30
N ALA A 716 27.13 10.59 3.77
CA ALA A 716 26.47 11.07 2.55
C ALA A 716 24.94 11.23 2.71
N MET A 717 24.52 12.28 3.41
CA MET A 717 23.17 12.84 3.29
C MET A 717 23.27 14.38 3.22
N GLN A 718 23.78 14.89 2.09
CA GLN A 718 23.49 16.22 1.54
C GLN A 718 24.39 16.46 0.30
N ALA A 719 23.98 15.94 -0.86
CA ALA A 719 24.33 16.49 -2.18
C ALA A 719 23.56 15.73 -3.26
N ALA A 720 22.62 16.42 -3.90
CA ALA A 720 21.86 15.89 -5.03
C ALA A 720 22.71 15.91 -6.31
N VAL A 721 22.76 14.75 -6.97
CA VAL A 721 22.58 14.52 -8.42
C VAL A 721 23.34 15.45 -9.39
N ARG A 722 24.42 14.92 -9.98
CA ARG A 722 24.74 15.02 -11.42
C ARG A 722 25.89 14.09 -11.82
N LEU A 723 25.57 12.94 -12.40
CA LEU A 723 26.39 12.12 -13.32
C LEU A 723 25.36 11.45 -14.26
N GLY A 724 25.37 11.56 -15.59
CA GLY A 724 26.50 11.34 -16.51
C GLY A 724 26.53 9.84 -16.85
N PRO A 725 26.15 9.39 -18.07
CA PRO A 725 25.98 7.96 -18.36
C PRO A 725 27.35 7.28 -18.54
N SER A 726 27.53 6.14 -17.85
CA SER A 726 28.71 5.28 -17.97
C SER A 726 28.52 4.28 -19.11
N ALA A 727 29.57 4.12 -19.91
CA ALA A 727 29.62 3.31 -21.11
C ALA A 727 29.57 1.81 -20.81
N SER A 728 28.72 1.10 -21.55
CA SER A 728 28.68 -0.35 -21.62
C SER A 728 29.63 -0.85 -22.72
N ALA A 729 30.44 -1.85 -22.38
CA ALA A 729 31.26 -2.60 -23.32
C ALA A 729 30.56 -3.91 -23.70
N ALA A 730 30.20 -4.08 -24.97
CA ALA A 730 30.13 -5.38 -25.68
C ALA A 730 29.82 -5.15 -27.17
N GLY A 731 30.87 -5.00 -28.00
CA GLY A 731 30.74 -4.95 -29.45
C GLY A 731 31.10 -6.30 -30.09
N MET A 732 30.10 -7.12 -30.39
CA MET A 732 30.24 -8.38 -31.13
C MET A 732 29.96 -8.10 -32.62
N LYS A 733 31.02 -8.10 -33.45
CA LYS A 733 30.95 -7.87 -34.90
C LYS A 733 30.30 -9.07 -35.62
N ARG A 734 29.16 -8.85 -36.30
CA ARG A 734 28.67 -9.72 -37.38
C ARG A 734 29.27 -9.25 -38.71
N LYS A 735 29.98 -10.16 -39.38
CA LYS A 735 30.41 -10.07 -40.77
C LYS A 735 29.17 -10.24 -41.67
N ARG A 736 28.87 -9.27 -42.53
CA ARG A 736 28.09 -9.50 -43.75
C ARG A 736 29.05 -10.05 -44.81
N LEU A 737 28.64 -11.12 -45.48
CA LEU A 737 29.19 -11.55 -46.76
C LEU A 737 28.25 -11.06 -47.84
N ASP A 738 28.88 -10.64 -48.94
CA ASP A 738 28.29 -10.36 -50.25
C ASP A 738 27.59 -11.57 -50.86
#